data_AF-A0A1G1C272-F1
#
_entry.id   AF-A0A1G1C272-F1
#
_cell.length_a   1.000
_cell.length_b   1.000
_cell.length_c   1.000
_cell.angle_alpha   90.00
_cell.angle_beta   90.00
_cell.angle_gamma   90.00
#
_symmetry.space_group_name_H-M   'P 1'
#
loop_
_entity.id
_entity.type
_entity.pdbx_description
1 polymer ?
#
loop_
_entity_poly.entity_id
_entity_poly.type
_entity_poly.pdbx_seq_one_letter_code
_entity_poly.pdbx_strand_id
1 'polypeptide(L)'
;MNHVKTLLAGAVSAFILLSTTDACAWGLEQCAIKDPGLPRVLLIGDSILGGYRSVVARQLEGKANVDAYCNPYSQANNEWHDELKVILKGNSYDVIHFNMGLHGYQKGRIPVGQFETLMRRCVETLRRNAPLAAIIWASTTPVTMKDKPKELDPENNPVVIGHNAMAAKLMQECKIPVNDLYGLVAPKTELMLGDTVHWTGPGYELMGQAVAKSVLAHLPRHPVTYIVDNRNPAADDSNPGTEEKPFKTISAAAKAVLPGDAVLVSPGTYRESVRIETSGTEGRPIMFKSKEPLKAVVSGADVMENPTDEGMGVWSYAIPAPYLRDCQYTGGDPQWVYMDGQPLERANTRDRLVPGSFHLDLKGLRAFVSPPEDTDISKVLLEYSHRHGLFSPFSANNQNTADTIDDIHIIGFTLQHNANWFRGLGPIRVSGQRWLVEGNHIRWTSYGGLETAHSAGCIVRDNLIEWAGCQGIGGGPNVNLLIEGNTIRNNNWRSFDWGNEGGGSKWSSTFDSCFRGNTVCYNFGPGLWCDGANCNNVYEKNICHDNTVRAIFSEINWDEVIQDNIVYNTGEAGIIISNGPGMLIRRNIVFNNGIGIGLGGNHTRPNDHAQGWYPSAVARMNALRGADKHRVALWEAGFFKYYVAPKACLMNNGVIWDNILFGNCRTMMEGRDYRTPSPIDGFVNNLSDHNIYWAASEKSVFNVVYSYQYDGLDAWRKASGRDEHSVFADPRDPKTRLPAWAEACRKDWDTKMRSITEVDGIRDDGVRQELYRSPMAQIAIGRMLRSPYLTAVKFEDKRIRGAWFEVEGQRTLAAWTTSPAERRYLRLNLGQPSVTVENGYLGKKNVELAGGYADLLVTYNPVYLRGTGEKFVESQSGIIKVPPFNIAEKPIPVTVSFVNEGAAPASLKAVFSPTAGFAVEPPSAEKELAPGVTHEISLTLKPDGSFRRGTGMLRMDASLGNEKIRRTAVFSVGEGDKKIPRLAGEVRIDGQLDDWGATVKDAIPLATINDAGQYLSGPKDAWKGTDDSSARLYAAWKADALYLAVVVKDDKVIACAGSKNEWGTVQLDKCDAVGISLDGRAPDMQWQKDLNLGCYDATVSPAAEGKHVLSPNWRTNAVQGVSAATALSESGYIVEIAIPLTEKNFPAKQWSEDRPVKLSVLLFDSDDLSPDAKRKVLGWCTSPNQKNSEDTSGWATVILAGER
;
A
#
# COMPACT_ATOMS: atom_id res chain seq x y z
N MET A 1 32.91 19.84 74.12
CA MET A 1 32.18 19.90 75.40
C MET A 1 30.71 19.73 75.09
N ASN A 2 30.02 18.93 75.90
CA ASN A 2 28.56 18.90 76.04
C ASN A 2 27.84 18.05 74.98
N HIS A 3 27.88 16.72 75.07
CA HIS A 3 27.53 15.79 76.17
C HIS A 3 26.04 15.42 76.23
N VAL A 4 25.85 14.11 76.42
CA VAL A 4 24.68 13.44 76.95
C VAL A 4 23.52 13.22 75.96
N LYS A 5 23.70 12.24 75.07
CA LYS A 5 22.76 11.11 74.89
C LYS A 5 23.40 10.04 73.98
N THR A 6 24.55 9.57 74.43
CA THR A 6 25.17 8.29 74.04
C THR A 6 25.14 7.43 75.31
N LEU A 7 24.85 6.13 75.16
CA LEU A 7 24.94 5.02 76.14
C LEU A 7 23.59 4.36 76.50
N LEU A 8 23.52 3.03 76.26
CA LEU A 8 22.44 2.05 76.48
C LEU A 8 21.33 2.14 75.42
N ALA A 9 21.31 1.34 74.34
CA ALA A 9 21.15 -0.11 74.41
C ALA A 9 21.71 -0.85 73.17
N GLY A 10 22.82 -0.37 72.62
CA GLY A 10 23.73 -1.25 71.89
C GLY A 10 24.80 -1.77 72.86
N ALA A 11 24.71 -3.04 73.29
CA ALA A 11 25.84 -3.91 73.61
C ALA A 11 25.39 -5.14 74.40
N VAL A 12 25.97 -6.29 74.07
CA VAL A 12 25.79 -7.62 74.66
C VAL A 12 24.55 -8.33 74.09
N SER A 13 24.63 -8.83 72.85
CA SER A 13 25.24 -10.14 72.55
C SER A 13 24.79 -11.24 73.50
N ALA A 14 24.17 -12.23 72.90
CA ALA A 14 24.42 -13.63 73.21
C ALA A 14 24.08 -14.06 74.63
N PHE A 15 22.88 -14.61 74.82
CA PHE A 15 22.70 -15.86 75.54
C PHE A 15 21.23 -16.27 75.35
N ILE A 16 20.89 -16.78 74.17
CA ILE A 16 19.97 -17.90 73.88
C ILE A 16 20.10 -18.12 72.35
N LEU A 17 21.28 -18.59 71.96
CA LEU A 17 21.37 -19.62 70.94
C LEU A 17 21.37 -20.90 71.76
N LEU A 18 20.38 -21.77 71.54
CA LEU A 18 20.45 -23.25 71.58
C LEU A 18 19.08 -23.82 71.99
N SER A 19 18.58 -24.72 71.14
CA SER A 19 17.27 -25.40 71.17
C SER A 19 16.09 -24.46 70.82
N THR A 20 15.32 -24.68 69.76
CA THR A 20 14.77 -25.93 69.25
C THR A 20 14.68 -25.93 67.72
N THR A 21 14.75 -27.12 67.13
CA THR A 21 14.22 -27.41 65.80
C THR A 21 12.70 -27.17 65.84
N ASP A 22 12.25 -25.98 65.46
CA ASP A 22 10.82 -25.77 65.20
C ASP A 22 10.52 -26.39 63.83
N ALA A 23 9.90 -27.57 63.88
CA ALA A 23 9.31 -28.22 62.72
C ALA A 23 8.39 -27.21 62.03
N CYS A 24 8.59 -27.03 60.71
CA CYS A 24 7.80 -26.10 59.93
C CYS A 24 6.30 -26.42 60.04
N ALA A 25 5.48 -25.46 60.47
CA ALA A 25 4.04 -25.60 60.38
C ALA A 25 3.62 -25.67 58.91
N TRP A 26 2.93 -26.73 58.51
CA TRP A 26 2.37 -26.87 57.16
C TRP A 26 1.33 -25.78 56.91
N GLY A 27 1.37 -25.16 55.73
CA GLY A 27 0.44 -24.12 55.31
C GLY A 27 1.12 -22.89 54.69
N LEU A 28 0.28 -21.92 54.30
CA LEU A 28 0.72 -20.63 53.76
C LEU A 28 1.09 -19.69 54.91
N GLU A 29 2.34 -19.24 54.93
CA GLU A 29 2.81 -18.12 55.74
C GLU A 29 2.93 -16.88 54.86
N GLN A 30 2.14 -15.86 55.16
CA GLN A 30 2.22 -14.57 54.48
C GLN A 30 3.13 -13.63 55.25
N CYS A 31 4.01 -12.92 54.54
CA CYS A 31 4.83 -11.89 55.17
C CYS A 31 3.99 -10.68 55.59
N ALA A 32 4.48 -9.95 56.60
CA ALA A 32 3.96 -8.64 56.91
C ALA A 32 4.40 -7.65 55.82
N ILE A 33 3.46 -7.19 54.98
CA ILE A 33 3.75 -6.25 53.88
C ILE A 33 4.18 -4.90 54.47
N LYS A 34 5.46 -4.57 54.35
CA LYS A 34 6.02 -3.26 54.79
C LYS A 34 5.90 -2.21 53.68
N ASP A 35 6.05 -2.61 52.42
CA ASP A 35 5.87 -1.77 51.24
C ASP A 35 5.04 -2.53 50.20
N PRO A 36 3.77 -2.14 49.98
CA PRO A 36 2.89 -2.81 49.01
C PRO A 36 3.31 -2.58 47.56
N GLY A 37 4.23 -1.66 47.28
CA GLY A 37 4.77 -1.43 45.93
C GLY A 37 5.80 -2.46 45.50
N LEU A 38 6.44 -3.18 46.43
CA LEU A 38 7.47 -4.16 46.09
C LEU A 38 6.87 -5.44 45.46
N PRO A 39 7.60 -6.07 44.51
CA PRO A 39 7.21 -7.33 43.92
C PRO A 39 6.91 -8.42 44.97
N ARG A 40 5.94 -9.27 44.71
CA ARG A 40 5.54 -10.35 45.61
C ARG A 40 6.08 -11.70 45.14
N VAL A 41 6.72 -12.43 46.05
CA VAL A 41 7.35 -13.73 45.80
C VAL A 41 6.61 -14.80 46.59
N LEU A 42 6.32 -15.94 45.95
CA LEU A 42 5.86 -17.15 46.64
C LEU A 42 6.94 -18.22 46.57
N LEU A 43 7.42 -18.66 47.73
CA LEU A 43 8.25 -19.86 47.85
C LEU A 43 7.35 -21.06 48.11
N ILE A 44 7.46 -22.14 47.35
CA ILE A 44 6.69 -23.38 47.52
C ILE A 44 7.66 -24.53 47.75
N GLY A 45 7.43 -25.33 48.78
CA GLY A 45 8.33 -26.43 49.11
C GLY A 45 7.86 -27.28 50.27
N ASP A 46 8.73 -28.17 50.70
CA ASP A 46 8.52 -29.08 51.82
C ASP A 46 9.28 -28.58 53.07
N SER A 47 9.67 -29.49 53.98
CA SER A 47 10.43 -29.14 55.18
C SER A 47 11.81 -28.55 54.88
N ILE A 48 12.38 -28.75 53.69
CA ILE A 48 13.64 -28.11 53.28
C ILE A 48 13.45 -26.61 53.09
N LEU A 49 12.33 -26.19 52.46
CA LEU A 49 11.94 -24.77 52.39
C LEU A 49 11.79 -24.19 53.80
N GLY A 50 11.16 -24.94 54.70
CA GLY A 50 10.98 -24.53 56.10
C GLY A 50 12.29 -24.10 56.78
N GLY A 51 13.40 -24.73 56.43
CA GLY A 51 14.72 -24.41 56.99
C GLY A 51 15.45 -23.23 56.34
N TYR A 52 15.26 -22.94 55.05
CA TYR A 52 15.95 -21.83 54.37
C TYR A 52 15.09 -20.58 54.11
N ARG A 53 13.76 -20.64 54.27
CA ARG A 53 12.83 -19.52 53.94
C ARG A 53 13.21 -18.19 54.61
N SER A 54 13.64 -18.21 55.87
CA SER A 54 14.03 -17.01 56.61
C SER A 54 15.29 -16.35 56.06
N VAL A 55 16.20 -17.13 55.45
CA VAL A 55 17.39 -16.62 54.78
C VAL A 55 16.98 -15.89 53.50
N VAL A 56 16.04 -16.46 52.73
CA VAL A 56 15.52 -15.84 51.51
C VAL A 56 14.80 -14.53 51.81
N ALA A 57 13.90 -14.52 52.80
CA ALA A 57 13.18 -13.31 53.22
C ALA A 57 14.15 -12.20 53.65
N ARG A 58 15.20 -12.53 54.42
CA ARG A 58 16.23 -11.57 54.85
C ARG A 58 17.03 -11.00 53.67
N GLN A 59 17.40 -11.83 52.70
CA GLN A 59 18.17 -11.41 51.52
C GLN A 59 17.37 -10.50 50.58
N LEU A 60 16.04 -10.64 50.56
CA LEU A 60 15.11 -9.89 49.73
C LEU A 60 14.44 -8.72 50.45
N GLU A 61 14.84 -8.41 51.70
CA GLU A 61 14.30 -7.27 52.44
C GLU A 61 14.53 -5.95 51.68
N GLY A 62 13.47 -5.15 51.56
CA GLY A 62 13.48 -3.91 50.76
C GLY A 62 13.45 -4.12 49.24
N LYS A 63 13.34 -5.37 48.77
CA LYS A 63 13.32 -5.71 47.33
C LYS A 63 12.09 -6.51 46.91
N ALA A 64 11.52 -7.33 47.81
CA ALA A 64 10.29 -8.08 47.55
C ALA A 64 9.55 -8.43 48.85
N ASN A 65 8.23 -8.63 48.74
CA ASN A 65 7.38 -9.22 49.76
C ASN A 65 7.37 -10.74 49.58
N VAL A 66 7.90 -11.51 50.53
CA VAL A 66 8.14 -12.96 50.36
C VAL A 66 7.19 -13.80 51.22
N ASP A 67 6.24 -14.47 50.57
CA ASP A 67 5.39 -15.48 51.21
C ASP A 67 6.02 -16.88 51.04
N ALA A 68 5.69 -17.80 51.95
CA ALA A 68 6.16 -19.17 51.90
C ALA A 68 4.99 -20.15 52.10
N TYR A 69 4.90 -21.15 51.24
CA TYR A 69 3.94 -22.25 51.32
C TYR A 69 4.69 -23.57 51.48
N CYS A 70 4.82 -23.99 52.74
CA CYS A 70 5.39 -25.28 53.10
C CYS A 70 4.28 -26.32 53.14
N ASN A 71 4.43 -27.43 52.40
CA ASN A 71 3.40 -28.46 52.27
C ASN A 71 3.96 -29.90 52.33
N PRO A 72 3.19 -30.89 52.81
CA PRO A 72 3.65 -32.27 52.98
C PRO A 72 3.43 -33.15 51.73
N TYR A 73 3.09 -32.56 50.58
CA TYR A 73 2.56 -33.30 49.45
C TYR A 73 3.63 -33.78 48.47
N SER A 74 3.38 -34.93 47.82
CA SER A 74 4.05 -35.30 46.58
C SER A 74 3.23 -34.82 45.37
N GLN A 75 3.82 -34.85 44.18
CA GLN A 75 3.14 -34.50 42.92
C GLN A 75 1.90 -35.37 42.62
N ALA A 76 1.76 -36.52 43.29
CA ALA A 76 0.62 -37.43 43.10
C ALA A 76 -0.62 -37.04 43.91
N ASN A 77 -0.49 -36.20 44.94
CA ASN A 77 -1.61 -35.79 45.78
C ASN A 77 -2.44 -34.71 45.06
N ASN A 78 -3.76 -34.83 45.05
CA ASN A 78 -4.61 -33.83 44.38
C ASN A 78 -4.80 -32.54 45.20
N GLU A 79 -4.72 -32.63 46.54
CA GLU A 79 -5.04 -31.54 47.48
C GLU A 79 -4.18 -30.29 47.25
N TRP A 80 -2.89 -30.44 46.93
CA TRP A 80 -2.01 -29.28 46.69
C TRP A 80 -2.47 -28.44 45.49
N HIS A 81 -3.10 -29.04 44.46
CA HIS A 81 -3.61 -28.31 43.31
C HIS A 81 -4.80 -27.43 43.69
N ASP A 82 -5.65 -27.89 44.60
CA ASP A 82 -6.82 -27.14 45.05
C ASP A 82 -6.43 -26.04 46.02
N GLU A 83 -5.48 -26.30 46.92
CA GLU A 83 -4.90 -25.28 47.80
C GLU A 83 -4.19 -24.18 47.00
N LEU A 84 -3.38 -24.53 46.00
CA LEU A 84 -2.72 -23.53 45.16
C LEU A 84 -3.69 -22.63 44.40
N LYS A 85 -4.81 -23.17 43.89
CA LYS A 85 -5.84 -22.33 43.25
C LYS A 85 -6.35 -21.27 44.21
N VAL A 86 -6.55 -21.62 45.48
CA VAL A 86 -7.00 -20.68 46.52
C VAL A 86 -5.91 -19.65 46.82
N ILE A 87 -4.67 -20.09 47.03
CA ILE A 87 -3.53 -19.23 47.34
C ILE A 87 -3.28 -18.21 46.22
N LEU A 88 -3.20 -18.69 44.97
CA LEU A 88 -2.90 -17.86 43.79
C LEU A 88 -4.09 -16.99 43.35
N LYS A 89 -5.31 -17.30 43.79
CA LYS A 89 -6.46 -16.41 43.62
C LYS A 89 -6.52 -15.35 44.72
N GLY A 90 -6.06 -15.67 45.93
CA GLY A 90 -6.04 -14.75 47.06
C GLY A 90 -4.99 -13.66 46.95
N ASN A 91 -3.86 -13.92 46.27
CA ASN A 91 -2.80 -12.95 46.06
C ASN A 91 -2.17 -13.10 44.66
N SER A 92 -1.83 -11.97 44.04
CA SER A 92 -1.01 -11.95 42.83
C SER A 92 0.47 -12.05 43.22
N TYR A 93 1.22 -12.90 42.51
CA TYR A 93 2.65 -13.10 42.69
C TYR A 93 3.40 -12.77 41.40
N ASP A 94 4.55 -12.13 41.55
CA ASP A 94 5.45 -11.79 40.46
C ASP A 94 6.49 -12.88 40.19
N VAL A 95 6.91 -13.59 41.24
CA VAL A 95 7.83 -14.73 41.13
C VAL A 95 7.33 -15.89 41.99
N ILE A 96 7.31 -17.08 41.43
CA ILE A 96 7.03 -18.32 42.15
C ILE A 96 8.27 -19.22 42.06
N HIS A 97 8.93 -19.44 43.19
CA HIS A 97 10.01 -20.42 43.29
C HIS A 97 9.45 -21.68 43.94
N PHE A 98 9.55 -22.83 43.28
CA PHE A 98 8.93 -24.06 43.78
C PHE A 98 9.84 -25.29 43.74
N ASN A 99 9.73 -26.10 44.79
CA ASN A 99 10.26 -27.46 44.90
C ASN A 99 9.12 -28.41 45.34
N MET A 100 9.12 -29.66 44.85
CA MET A 100 8.08 -30.64 45.18
C MET A 100 8.59 -32.09 45.27
N GLY A 101 9.88 -32.31 45.49
CA GLY A 101 10.46 -33.65 45.27
C GLY A 101 10.70 -34.52 46.50
N LEU A 102 10.76 -33.95 47.71
CA LEU A 102 11.17 -34.73 48.89
C LEU A 102 10.13 -35.76 49.33
N HIS A 103 8.83 -35.48 49.16
CA HIS A 103 7.79 -36.44 49.52
C HIS A 103 7.44 -37.41 48.38
N GLY A 104 8.16 -37.32 47.26
CA GLY A 104 7.97 -38.14 46.07
C GLY A 104 8.93 -39.32 45.95
N TYR A 105 10.09 -39.30 46.63
CA TYR A 105 11.11 -40.34 46.45
C TYR A 105 10.78 -41.66 47.17
N GLN A 106 9.95 -41.62 48.22
CA GLN A 106 9.64 -42.82 49.00
C GLN A 106 8.85 -43.82 48.15
N LYS A 107 9.22 -45.09 48.24
CA LYS A 107 8.61 -46.19 47.50
C LYS A 107 7.08 -46.19 47.63
N GLY A 108 6.39 -46.19 46.48
CA GLY A 108 4.93 -46.23 46.40
C GLY A 108 4.20 -44.88 46.48
N ARG A 109 4.89 -43.76 46.73
CA ARG A 109 4.29 -42.41 46.76
C ARG A 109 3.99 -41.84 45.38
N ILE A 110 4.78 -42.23 44.38
CA ILE A 110 4.56 -41.87 42.97
C ILE A 110 4.37 -43.16 42.18
N PRO A 111 3.26 -43.32 41.44
CA PRO A 111 3.06 -44.48 40.58
C PRO A 111 4.18 -44.59 39.52
N VAL A 112 4.62 -45.81 39.25
CA VAL A 112 5.70 -46.08 38.29
C VAL A 112 5.39 -45.46 36.93
N GLY A 113 6.33 -44.68 36.39
CA GLY A 113 6.21 -44.02 35.08
C GLY A 113 5.35 -42.75 35.05
N GLN A 114 4.77 -42.30 36.17
CA GLN A 114 3.86 -41.13 36.20
C GLN A 114 4.53 -39.81 36.61
N PHE A 115 5.81 -39.81 36.98
CA PHE A 115 6.49 -38.61 37.51
C PHE A 115 6.42 -37.42 36.55
N GLU A 116 6.80 -37.59 35.27
CA GLU A 116 6.79 -36.52 34.27
C GLU A 116 5.37 -35.97 34.04
N THR A 117 4.36 -36.85 33.94
CA THR A 117 2.95 -36.46 33.75
C THR A 117 2.45 -35.61 34.92
N LEU A 118 2.73 -36.05 36.15
CA LEU A 118 2.31 -35.33 37.36
C LEU A 118 3.05 -34.00 37.51
N MET A 119 4.36 -33.97 37.24
CA MET A 119 5.14 -32.74 37.27
C MET A 119 4.67 -31.73 36.20
N ARG A 120 4.29 -32.20 35.00
CA ARG A 120 3.70 -31.37 33.95
C ARG A 120 2.39 -30.74 34.41
N ARG A 121 1.51 -31.52 35.04
CA ARG A 121 0.28 -31.00 35.65
C ARG A 121 0.55 -29.94 36.72
N CYS A 122 1.64 -30.06 37.46
CA CYS A 122 2.04 -29.05 38.44
C CYS A 122 2.39 -27.71 37.78
N VAL A 123 3.24 -27.74 36.75
CA VAL A 123 3.59 -26.56 35.95
C VAL A 123 2.35 -25.93 35.31
N GLU A 124 1.45 -26.73 34.75
CA GLU A 124 0.20 -26.24 34.17
C GLU A 124 -0.70 -25.57 35.20
N THR A 125 -0.76 -26.10 36.43
CA THR A 125 -1.55 -25.50 37.51
C THR A 125 -1.01 -24.12 37.88
N LEU A 126 0.30 -23.99 38.03
CA LEU A 126 0.94 -22.70 38.32
C LEU A 126 0.68 -21.70 37.18
N ARG A 127 0.92 -22.09 35.92
CA ARG A 127 0.71 -21.20 34.76
C ARG A 127 -0.73 -20.75 34.58
N ARG A 128 -1.70 -21.64 34.81
CA ARG A 128 -3.13 -21.29 34.68
C ARG A 128 -3.59 -20.31 35.76
N ASN A 129 -3.06 -20.42 36.98
CA ASN A 129 -3.55 -19.64 38.13
C ASN A 129 -2.67 -18.43 38.47
N ALA A 130 -1.44 -18.37 37.97
CA ALA A 130 -0.53 -17.23 38.10
C ALA A 130 0.18 -16.96 36.75
N PRO A 131 -0.57 -16.54 35.71
CA PRO A 131 -0.04 -16.43 34.35
C PRO A 131 1.06 -15.39 34.18
N LEU A 132 1.12 -14.40 35.08
CA LEU A 132 2.10 -13.31 35.04
C LEU A 132 3.36 -13.59 35.87
N ALA A 133 3.36 -14.65 36.69
CA ALA A 133 4.48 -14.93 37.59
C ALA A 133 5.65 -15.59 36.85
N ALA A 134 6.88 -15.14 37.11
CA ALA A 134 8.07 -15.87 36.74
C ALA A 134 8.16 -17.14 37.60
N ILE A 135 8.05 -18.32 36.98
CA ILE A 135 8.14 -19.61 37.66
C ILE A 135 9.59 -20.09 37.63
N ILE A 136 10.14 -20.47 38.78
CA ILE A 136 11.49 -21.03 38.94
C ILE A 136 11.35 -22.38 39.64
N TRP A 137 11.92 -23.43 39.06
CA TRP A 137 11.94 -24.75 39.69
C TRP A 137 13.27 -24.98 40.41
N ALA A 138 13.24 -25.50 41.63
CA ALA A 138 14.42 -25.97 42.36
C ALA A 138 14.54 -27.50 42.33
N SER A 139 15.76 -28.00 42.10
CA SER A 139 16.02 -29.45 42.23
C SER A 139 15.95 -29.90 43.69
N THR A 140 15.49 -31.14 43.90
CA THR A 140 15.34 -31.77 45.22
C THR A 140 16.71 -32.08 45.79
N THR A 141 16.95 -31.84 47.08
CA THR A 141 18.26 -32.09 47.71
C THR A 141 18.54 -33.59 47.98
N PRO A 142 19.80 -34.00 48.18
CA PRO A 142 20.18 -35.38 48.47
C PRO A 142 19.52 -36.01 49.70
N VAL A 143 19.44 -37.34 49.69
CA VAL A 143 19.00 -38.17 50.83
C VAL A 143 20.20 -38.99 51.33
N THR A 144 20.46 -38.97 52.65
CA THR A 144 21.55 -39.73 53.27
C THR A 144 21.01 -40.86 54.14
N MET A 145 21.90 -41.80 54.47
CA MET A 145 21.66 -42.80 55.49
C MET A 145 21.40 -42.12 56.85
N LYS A 146 20.48 -42.69 57.63
CA LYS A 146 20.18 -42.22 58.99
C LYS A 146 21.41 -42.35 59.88
N ASP A 147 21.66 -41.33 60.70
CA ASP A 147 22.81 -41.19 61.60
C ASP A 147 24.18 -41.17 60.90
N LYS A 148 24.19 -41.11 59.56
CA LYS A 148 25.39 -41.12 58.71
C LYS A 148 25.31 -40.01 57.64
N PRO A 149 25.39 -38.74 58.03
CA PRO A 149 25.15 -37.60 57.15
C PRO A 149 26.08 -37.54 55.93
N LYS A 150 27.26 -38.18 55.97
CA LYS A 150 28.22 -38.20 54.84
C LYS A 150 27.96 -39.30 53.80
N GLU A 151 27.13 -40.28 54.13
CA GLU A 151 26.85 -41.43 53.25
C GLU A 151 25.48 -41.24 52.57
N LEU A 152 25.45 -41.06 51.25
CA LEU A 152 24.21 -41.02 50.48
C LEU A 152 23.46 -42.35 50.59
N ASP A 153 22.14 -42.29 50.68
CA ASP A 153 21.30 -43.48 50.75
C ASP A 153 21.36 -44.24 49.40
N PRO A 154 21.85 -45.49 49.37
CA PRO A 154 22.08 -46.23 48.13
C PRO A 154 20.78 -46.67 47.42
N GLU A 155 19.63 -46.66 48.10
CA GLU A 155 18.33 -47.00 47.52
C GLU A 155 17.54 -45.74 47.13
N ASN A 156 17.44 -44.76 48.04
CA ASN A 156 16.56 -43.60 47.87
C ASN A 156 17.20 -42.45 47.10
N ASN A 157 18.51 -42.21 47.26
CA ASN A 157 19.16 -41.09 46.59
C ASN A 157 19.22 -41.24 45.05
N PRO A 158 19.44 -42.44 44.47
CA PRO A 158 19.30 -42.65 43.03
C PRO A 158 17.91 -42.29 42.49
N VAL A 159 16.84 -42.50 43.26
CA VAL A 159 15.47 -42.11 42.88
C VAL A 159 15.36 -40.59 42.79
N VAL A 160 15.93 -39.85 43.76
CA VAL A 160 15.98 -38.38 43.74
C VAL A 160 16.73 -37.86 42.51
N ILE A 161 17.87 -38.46 42.17
CA ILE A 161 18.63 -38.11 40.96
C ILE A 161 17.77 -38.32 39.70
N GLY A 162 17.09 -39.46 39.59
CA GLY A 162 16.19 -39.75 38.47
C GLY A 162 15.04 -38.77 38.35
N HIS A 163 14.39 -38.44 39.47
CA HIS A 163 13.31 -37.43 39.52
C HIS A 163 13.81 -36.04 39.11
N ASN A 164 14.96 -35.60 39.62
CA ASN A 164 15.54 -34.32 39.24
C ASN A 164 15.88 -34.26 37.75
N ALA A 165 16.41 -35.33 37.16
CA ALA A 165 16.71 -35.39 35.73
C ALA A 165 15.44 -35.28 34.86
N MET A 166 14.38 -36.01 35.22
CA MET A 166 13.08 -35.94 34.53
C MET A 166 12.44 -34.55 34.65
N ALA A 167 12.47 -33.95 35.84
CA ALA A 167 11.96 -32.60 36.06
C ALA A 167 12.77 -31.55 35.29
N ALA A 168 14.10 -31.62 35.30
CA ALA A 168 14.97 -30.67 34.58
C ALA A 168 14.71 -30.71 33.06
N LYS A 169 14.54 -31.91 32.47
CA LYS A 169 14.15 -32.07 31.07
C LYS A 169 12.82 -31.37 30.78
N LEU A 170 11.80 -31.59 31.61
CA LEU A 170 10.50 -30.92 31.48
C LEU A 170 10.62 -29.40 31.64
N MET A 171 11.42 -28.90 32.58
CA MET A 171 11.63 -27.46 32.76
C MET A 171 12.28 -26.84 31.53
N GLN A 172 13.24 -27.53 30.90
CA GLN A 172 13.86 -27.11 29.65
C GLN A 172 12.81 -27.05 28.51
N GLU A 173 11.97 -28.07 28.35
CA GLU A 173 10.85 -28.07 27.38
C GLU A 173 9.89 -26.90 27.63
N CYS A 174 9.63 -26.59 28.90
CA CYS A 174 8.74 -25.51 29.30
C CYS A 174 9.40 -24.12 29.34
N LYS A 175 10.73 -24.00 29.13
CA LYS A 175 11.50 -22.76 29.33
C LYS A 175 11.38 -22.18 30.75
N ILE A 176 11.39 -23.05 31.76
CA ILE A 176 11.38 -22.68 33.18
C ILE A 176 12.83 -22.70 33.71
N PRO A 177 13.34 -21.61 34.31
CA PRO A 177 14.64 -21.58 34.96
C PRO A 177 14.79 -22.65 36.05
N VAL A 178 15.97 -23.29 36.09
CA VAL A 178 16.33 -24.30 37.09
C VAL A 178 17.29 -23.71 38.11
N ASN A 179 16.93 -23.80 39.39
CA ASN A 179 17.83 -23.55 40.52
C ASN A 179 18.34 -24.89 41.06
N ASP A 180 19.56 -25.27 40.70
CA ASP A 180 20.12 -26.58 41.03
C ASP A 180 20.62 -26.66 42.49
N LEU A 181 19.68 -26.85 43.43
CA LEU A 181 20.02 -27.05 44.84
C LEU A 181 20.72 -28.39 45.07
N TYR A 182 20.33 -29.47 44.37
CA TYR A 182 21.00 -30.77 44.48
C TYR A 182 22.49 -30.66 44.18
N GLY A 183 22.87 -30.13 43.01
CA GLY A 183 24.27 -29.97 42.63
C GLY A 183 25.05 -29.04 43.58
N LEU A 184 24.36 -28.05 44.16
CA LEU A 184 24.96 -27.14 45.14
C LEU A 184 25.34 -27.82 46.46
N VAL A 185 24.48 -28.70 46.98
CA VAL A 185 24.65 -29.27 48.33
C VAL A 185 25.11 -30.73 48.35
N ALA A 186 24.99 -31.48 47.25
CA ALA A 186 25.48 -32.87 47.15
C ALA A 186 26.98 -33.05 47.48
N PRO A 187 27.88 -32.11 47.14
CA PRO A 187 29.29 -32.21 47.55
C PRO A 187 29.54 -31.85 49.02
N LYS A 188 28.50 -31.45 49.77
CA LYS A 188 28.60 -30.85 51.11
C LYS A 188 27.79 -31.62 52.15
N THR A 189 27.69 -32.93 52.01
CA THR A 189 26.87 -33.80 52.88
C THR A 189 27.32 -33.75 54.34
N GLU A 190 28.53 -33.27 54.64
CA GLU A 190 28.96 -32.94 56.01
C GLU A 190 28.09 -31.88 56.71
N LEU A 191 27.28 -31.13 55.97
CA LEU A 191 26.34 -30.14 56.49
C LEU A 191 24.92 -30.71 56.73
N MET A 192 24.68 -32.00 56.52
CA MET A 192 23.41 -32.67 56.82
C MET A 192 23.24 -32.91 58.34
N LEU A 193 22.01 -32.86 58.83
CA LEU A 193 21.67 -33.02 60.26
C LEU A 193 21.83 -34.47 60.75
N GLY A 194 21.84 -35.44 59.83
CA GLY A 194 21.94 -36.88 60.12
C GLY A 194 20.58 -37.58 60.22
N ASP A 195 19.47 -36.88 59.99
CA ASP A 195 18.11 -37.42 60.04
C ASP A 195 17.56 -37.81 58.66
N THR A 196 18.45 -38.10 57.71
CA THR A 196 18.24 -38.49 56.29
C THR A 196 18.00 -37.37 55.28
N VAL A 197 17.41 -36.23 55.67
CA VAL A 197 16.97 -35.22 54.68
C VAL A 197 17.23 -33.77 55.08
N HIS A 198 17.32 -33.45 56.37
CA HIS A 198 17.46 -32.06 56.83
C HIS A 198 18.93 -31.63 56.94
N TRP A 199 19.11 -30.32 56.93
CA TRP A 199 20.41 -29.67 56.90
C TRP A 199 20.68 -28.92 58.21
N THR A 200 21.95 -28.71 58.50
CA THR A 200 22.38 -27.80 59.57
C THR A 200 22.15 -26.35 59.16
N GLY A 201 22.22 -25.41 60.12
CA GLY A 201 22.10 -23.97 59.85
C GLY A 201 22.97 -23.47 58.67
N PRO A 202 24.27 -23.82 58.60
CA PRO A 202 25.11 -23.48 57.45
C PRO A 202 24.64 -24.05 56.10
N GLY A 203 24.07 -25.26 56.08
CA GLY A 203 23.49 -25.86 54.88
C GLY A 203 22.25 -25.10 54.39
N TYR A 204 21.37 -24.71 55.32
CA TYR A 204 20.21 -23.87 55.01
C TYR A 204 20.59 -22.44 54.58
N GLU A 205 21.61 -21.85 55.17
CA GLU A 205 22.13 -20.54 54.74
C GLU A 205 22.63 -20.59 53.29
N LEU A 206 23.36 -21.63 52.91
CA LEU A 206 23.84 -21.83 51.54
C LEU A 206 22.68 -21.98 50.53
N MET A 207 21.69 -22.81 50.83
CA MET A 207 20.52 -22.97 49.96
C MET A 207 19.68 -21.69 49.88
N GLY A 208 19.45 -21.03 51.01
CA GLY A 208 18.70 -19.76 51.05
C GLY A 208 19.37 -18.65 50.24
N GLN A 209 20.69 -18.56 50.27
CA GLN A 209 21.46 -17.64 49.42
C GLN A 209 21.29 -17.95 47.92
N ALA A 210 21.35 -19.23 47.55
CA ALA A 210 21.14 -19.64 46.15
C ALA A 210 19.71 -19.36 45.68
N VAL A 211 18.70 -19.63 46.50
CA VAL A 211 17.29 -19.31 46.22
C VAL A 211 17.08 -17.82 46.11
N ALA A 212 17.59 -17.01 47.06
CA ALA A 212 17.46 -15.56 47.00
C ALA A 212 18.11 -14.96 45.75
N LYS A 213 19.31 -15.43 45.39
CA LYS A 213 19.99 -15.01 44.16
C LYS A 213 19.17 -15.37 42.92
N SER A 214 18.59 -16.57 42.89
CA SER A 214 17.75 -17.04 41.78
C SER A 214 16.47 -16.21 41.66
N VAL A 215 15.77 -15.94 42.77
CA VAL A 215 14.57 -15.09 42.79
C VAL A 215 14.89 -13.65 42.41
N LEU A 216 15.96 -13.07 42.96
CA LEU A 216 16.37 -11.69 42.68
C LEU A 216 16.61 -11.45 41.18
N ALA A 217 17.19 -12.44 40.49
CA ALA A 217 17.42 -12.38 39.04
C ALA A 217 16.12 -12.37 38.20
N HIS A 218 14.97 -12.68 38.80
CA HIS A 218 13.67 -12.78 38.13
C HIS A 218 12.60 -11.86 38.71
N LEU A 219 12.95 -10.99 39.67
CA LEU A 219 12.01 -9.97 40.16
C LEU A 219 11.65 -9.01 39.02
N PRO A 220 10.37 -8.63 38.88
CA PRO A 220 9.98 -7.62 37.91
C PRO A 220 10.59 -6.28 38.30
N ARG A 221 11.23 -5.65 37.32
CA ARG A 221 11.63 -4.24 37.43
C ARG A 221 10.38 -3.36 37.45
N HIS A 222 10.39 -2.31 38.28
CA HIS A 222 9.38 -1.24 38.20
C HIS A 222 9.42 -0.59 36.81
N PRO A 223 8.25 -0.38 36.16
CA PRO A 223 8.16 0.38 34.92
C PRO A 223 8.86 1.73 35.01
N VAL A 224 9.67 2.06 34.02
CA VAL A 224 10.24 3.41 33.87
C VAL A 224 9.59 4.12 32.70
N THR A 225 9.46 5.43 32.85
CA THR A 225 9.08 6.33 31.77
C THR A 225 10.32 7.08 31.29
N TYR A 226 10.68 6.88 30.03
CA TYR A 226 11.75 7.61 29.35
C TYR A 226 11.19 8.82 28.61
N ILE A 227 11.96 9.90 28.59
CA ILE A 227 11.64 11.16 27.92
C ILE A 227 12.52 11.32 26.68
N VAL A 228 11.90 11.62 25.55
CA VAL A 228 12.59 11.94 24.29
C VAL A 228 12.22 13.36 23.88
N ASP A 229 13.21 14.21 23.68
CA ASP A 229 12.98 15.62 23.30
C ASP A 229 14.09 16.12 22.39
N ASN A 230 13.86 16.13 21.07
CA ASN A 230 14.90 16.57 20.14
C ASN A 230 15.09 18.10 20.11
N ARG A 231 14.21 18.88 20.73
CA ARG A 231 14.32 20.34 20.81
C ARG A 231 14.98 20.80 22.10
N ASN A 232 15.00 19.97 23.13
CA ASN A 232 15.71 20.26 24.37
C ASN A 232 17.24 20.33 24.08
N PRO A 233 17.91 21.45 24.39
CA PRO A 233 19.35 21.61 24.16
C PRO A 233 20.22 20.69 25.04
N ALA A 234 19.67 20.14 26.13
CA ALA A 234 20.36 19.15 26.99
C ALA A 234 20.14 17.69 26.54
N ALA A 235 19.34 17.45 25.50
CA ALA A 235 19.06 16.11 25.00
C ALA A 235 20.27 15.49 24.30
N ASP A 236 20.56 14.23 24.63
CA ASP A 236 21.65 13.43 24.08
C ASP A 236 21.25 11.95 24.13
N ASP A 237 21.68 11.14 23.18
CA ASP A 237 21.32 9.72 23.13
C ASP A 237 22.05 8.86 24.17
N SER A 238 23.10 9.40 24.82
CA SER A 238 23.78 8.80 25.97
C SER A 238 23.14 9.13 27.31
N ASN A 239 22.13 10.01 27.33
CA ASN A 239 21.43 10.38 28.57
C ASN A 239 20.60 9.22 29.15
N PRO A 240 20.21 9.28 30.43
CA PRO A 240 19.35 8.26 31.04
C PRO A 240 17.87 8.34 30.60
N GLY A 241 17.48 9.33 29.79
CA GLY A 241 16.09 9.52 29.35
C GLY A 241 15.16 10.08 30.43
N THR A 242 15.67 10.90 31.33
CA THR A 242 14.89 11.64 32.36
C THR A 242 14.37 12.98 31.83
N GLU A 243 13.47 13.67 32.52
CA GLU A 243 12.98 14.99 32.08
C GLU A 243 14.11 16.04 32.02
N GLU A 244 15.06 16.00 32.96
CA GLU A 244 16.23 16.90 33.01
C GLU A 244 17.32 16.52 31.99
N LYS A 245 17.45 15.23 31.70
CA LYS A 245 18.40 14.67 30.74
C LYS A 245 17.68 13.70 29.81
N PRO A 246 16.92 14.20 28.82
CA PRO A 246 16.14 13.37 27.92
C PRO A 246 17.01 12.75 26.83
N PHE A 247 16.53 11.69 26.19
CA PHE A 247 17.10 11.18 24.95
C PHE A 247 16.86 12.18 23.81
N LYS A 248 17.77 12.21 22.82
CA LYS A 248 17.61 13.03 21.61
C LYS A 248 16.70 12.35 20.58
N THR A 249 16.81 11.03 20.44
CA THR A 249 16.10 10.22 19.45
C THR A 249 15.16 9.20 20.08
N ILE A 250 14.13 8.80 19.34
CA ILE A 250 13.21 7.73 19.75
C ILE A 250 13.94 6.38 19.68
N SER A 251 14.85 6.21 18.71
CA SER A 251 15.67 5.01 18.56
C SER A 251 16.57 4.73 19.77
N ALA A 252 17.12 5.75 20.43
CA ALA A 252 17.88 5.56 21.67
C ALA A 252 16.99 5.01 22.79
N ALA A 253 15.78 5.58 22.96
CA ALA A 253 14.82 5.07 23.92
C ALA A 253 14.33 3.65 23.59
N ALA A 254 14.08 3.34 22.31
CA ALA A 254 13.65 2.01 21.86
C ALA A 254 14.68 0.90 22.14
N LYS A 255 15.96 1.24 22.28
CA LYS A 255 17.02 0.31 22.71
C LYS A 255 17.09 0.15 24.23
N ALA A 256 16.59 1.11 25.00
CA ALA A 256 16.68 1.14 26.46
C ALA A 256 15.49 0.47 27.17
N VAL A 257 14.33 0.39 26.50
CA VAL A 257 13.08 -0.13 27.09
C VAL A 257 13.12 -1.63 27.41
N LEU A 258 12.43 -1.97 28.50
CA LEU A 258 12.12 -3.32 28.97
C LEU A 258 10.60 -3.49 29.13
N PRO A 259 10.08 -4.72 29.28
CA PRO A 259 8.64 -4.97 29.45
C PRO A 259 7.97 -4.10 30.53
N GLY A 260 6.91 -3.39 30.13
CA GLY A 260 6.14 -2.48 30.99
C GLY A 260 6.58 -1.01 30.93
N ASP A 261 7.71 -0.69 30.30
CA ASP A 261 8.21 0.68 30.23
C ASP A 261 7.41 1.56 29.26
N ALA A 262 7.53 2.87 29.44
CA ALA A 262 6.94 3.88 28.56
C ALA A 262 8.01 4.83 28.01
N VAL A 263 7.78 5.35 26.80
CA VAL A 263 8.58 6.38 26.14
C VAL A 263 7.63 7.52 25.78
N LEU A 264 7.81 8.66 26.43
CA LEU A 264 7.07 9.88 26.17
C LEU A 264 7.88 10.81 25.28
N VAL A 265 7.34 11.10 24.10
CA VAL A 265 8.01 11.88 23.06
C VAL A 265 7.44 13.29 23.00
N SER A 266 8.27 14.30 23.27
CA SER A 266 7.91 15.71 23.21
C SER A 266 7.55 16.17 21.78
N PRO A 267 6.82 17.29 21.61
CA PRO A 267 6.59 17.90 20.31
C PRO A 267 7.88 18.16 19.52
N GLY A 268 7.96 17.63 18.29
CA GLY A 268 9.20 17.64 17.50
C GLY A 268 9.07 16.88 16.20
N THR A 269 9.95 17.16 15.23
CA THR A 269 10.08 16.34 14.01
C THR A 269 11.30 15.44 14.15
N TYR A 270 11.07 14.14 14.29
CA TYR A 270 12.05 13.08 14.48
C TYR A 270 12.29 12.38 13.14
N ARG A 271 13.45 12.61 12.53
CA ARG A 271 13.76 12.20 11.15
C ARG A 271 14.44 10.82 11.10
N GLU A 272 13.81 9.79 11.65
CA GLU A 272 14.45 8.49 11.92
C GLU A 272 13.56 7.28 11.54
N SER A 273 14.18 6.09 11.49
CA SER A 273 13.49 4.78 11.39
C SER A 273 13.65 4.03 12.71
N VAL A 274 12.61 4.00 13.53
CA VAL A 274 12.66 3.35 14.86
C VAL A 274 12.53 1.85 14.71
N ARG A 275 13.56 1.13 15.14
CA ARG A 275 13.60 -0.34 15.19
C ARG A 275 13.41 -0.81 16.62
N ILE A 276 12.33 -1.55 16.84
CA ILE A 276 11.99 -2.09 18.16
C ILE A 276 12.53 -3.52 18.22
N GLU A 277 13.45 -3.76 19.14
CA GLU A 277 14.13 -5.05 19.30
C GLU A 277 13.57 -5.85 20.50
N THR A 278 12.91 -5.15 21.44
CA THR A 278 12.45 -5.72 22.71
C THR A 278 10.92 -5.87 22.70
N SER A 279 10.42 -7.07 23.03
CA SER A 279 8.98 -7.28 23.27
C SER A 279 8.57 -6.81 24.66
N GLY A 280 7.33 -6.38 24.80
CA GLY A 280 6.67 -6.37 26.11
C GLY A 280 6.31 -7.79 26.56
N THR A 281 5.46 -7.87 27.57
CA THR A 281 4.83 -9.12 28.01
C THR A 281 3.36 -8.87 28.27
N GLU A 282 2.54 -9.90 28.26
CA GLU A 282 1.09 -9.79 28.54
C GLU A 282 0.85 -9.02 29.85
N GLY A 283 -0.02 -7.99 29.81
CA GLY A 283 -0.28 -7.10 30.94
C GLY A 283 0.81 -6.05 31.25
N ARG A 284 1.96 -6.12 30.58
CA ARG A 284 3.09 -5.18 30.69
C ARG A 284 3.63 -4.79 29.29
N PRO A 285 2.82 -4.07 28.50
CA PRO A 285 3.25 -3.64 27.19
C PRO A 285 4.35 -2.59 27.27
N ILE A 286 5.18 -2.49 26.22
CA ILE A 286 6.07 -1.35 26.02
C ILE A 286 5.29 -0.27 25.27
N MET A 287 5.25 0.94 25.81
CA MET A 287 4.47 2.03 25.25
C MET A 287 5.35 3.13 24.67
N PHE A 288 5.13 3.47 23.40
CA PHE A 288 5.59 4.71 22.80
C PHE A 288 4.40 5.63 22.66
N LYS A 289 4.50 6.85 23.20
CA LYS A 289 3.40 7.81 23.19
C LYS A 289 3.90 9.23 22.96
N SER A 290 3.21 9.98 22.10
CA SER A 290 3.43 11.42 22.02
C SER A 290 2.88 12.12 23.27
N LYS A 291 3.68 12.98 23.89
CA LYS A 291 3.27 13.78 25.08
C LYS A 291 2.02 14.61 24.79
N GLU A 292 2.00 15.24 23.61
CA GLU A 292 0.85 15.96 23.08
C GLU A 292 0.38 15.26 21.80
N PRO A 293 -0.88 14.77 21.73
CA PRO A 293 -1.36 14.02 20.58
C PRO A 293 -1.05 14.70 19.23
N LEU A 294 -0.46 13.92 18.33
CA LEU A 294 -0.07 14.26 16.96
C LEU A 294 1.09 15.27 16.84
N LYS A 295 1.67 15.77 17.94
CA LYS A 295 2.74 16.78 17.91
C LYS A 295 4.15 16.20 17.81
N ALA A 296 4.36 14.94 18.17
CA ALA A 296 5.57 14.21 17.79
C ALA A 296 5.40 13.65 16.37
N VAL A 297 6.14 14.23 15.42
CA VAL A 297 6.12 13.86 14.01
C VAL A 297 7.33 12.97 13.73
N VAL A 298 7.13 11.71 13.37
CA VAL A 298 8.18 10.83 12.87
C VAL A 298 8.19 10.91 11.35
N SER A 299 9.33 11.26 10.75
CA SER A 299 9.45 11.56 9.32
C SER A 299 10.51 10.70 8.64
N GLY A 300 10.16 10.10 7.50
CA GLY A 300 11.10 9.39 6.64
C GLY A 300 11.91 10.29 5.69
N ALA A 301 11.77 11.62 5.82
CA ALA A 301 12.44 12.61 4.98
C ALA A 301 13.50 13.42 5.71
N ASP A 302 14.49 13.89 4.94
CA ASP A 302 15.47 14.89 5.36
C ASP A 302 15.21 16.24 4.71
N VAL A 303 15.70 17.30 5.35
CA VAL A 303 15.67 18.66 4.79
C VAL A 303 16.64 18.73 3.62
N MET A 304 16.20 19.34 2.52
CA MET A 304 17.03 19.60 1.36
C MET A 304 17.72 20.95 1.52
N GLU A 305 19.04 20.95 1.63
CA GLU A 305 19.85 22.14 1.87
C GLU A 305 20.75 22.45 0.67
N ASN A 306 21.31 23.67 0.64
CA ASN A 306 22.32 24.12 -0.33
C ASN A 306 21.86 24.00 -1.81
N PRO A 307 20.77 24.70 -2.20
CA PRO A 307 20.28 24.68 -3.57
C PRO A 307 21.30 25.26 -4.57
N THR A 308 21.35 24.69 -5.77
CA THR A 308 22.00 25.28 -6.95
C THR A 308 20.93 25.84 -7.89
N ASP A 309 21.07 27.11 -8.31
CA ASP A 309 20.20 27.69 -9.33
C ASP A 309 20.57 27.13 -10.71
N GLU A 310 19.62 26.43 -11.33
CA GLU A 310 19.77 25.84 -12.67
C GLU A 310 19.19 26.76 -13.77
N GLY A 311 18.71 27.95 -13.39
CA GLY A 311 18.02 28.89 -14.26
C GLY A 311 16.55 28.54 -14.49
N MET A 312 15.81 29.48 -15.07
CA MET A 312 14.39 29.36 -15.44
C MET A 312 13.41 29.01 -14.29
N GLY A 313 13.82 29.15 -13.03
CA GLY A 313 13.02 28.74 -11.88
C GLY A 313 13.13 27.23 -11.57
N VAL A 314 14.24 26.61 -11.95
CA VAL A 314 14.63 25.26 -11.53
C VAL A 314 15.80 25.36 -10.57
N TRP A 315 15.73 24.61 -9.48
CA TRP A 315 16.78 24.48 -8.48
C TRP A 315 17.18 23.02 -8.36
N SER A 316 18.43 22.74 -8.04
CA SER A 316 18.87 21.37 -7.80
C SER A 316 19.57 21.19 -6.46
N TYR A 317 19.46 19.98 -5.91
CA TYR A 317 19.92 19.63 -4.58
C TYR A 317 20.65 18.29 -4.63
N ALA A 318 21.71 18.14 -3.83
CA ALA A 318 22.28 16.83 -3.57
C ALA A 318 21.31 15.99 -2.74
N ILE A 319 21.19 14.71 -3.07
CA ILE A 319 20.35 13.75 -2.33
C ILE A 319 21.19 12.55 -1.87
N PRO A 320 20.83 11.93 -0.73
CA PRO A 320 21.49 10.69 -0.30
C PRO A 320 21.22 9.56 -1.28
N ALA A 321 22.15 8.61 -1.36
CA ALA A 321 22.01 7.42 -2.19
C ALA A 321 20.72 6.66 -1.81
N PRO A 322 19.82 6.39 -2.78
CA PRO A 322 18.58 5.70 -2.49
C PRO A 322 18.85 4.22 -2.17
N TYR A 323 17.99 3.64 -1.34
CA TYR A 323 17.90 2.19 -1.25
C TYR A 323 17.18 1.67 -2.51
N LEU A 324 17.96 1.18 -3.49
CA LEU A 324 17.45 0.61 -4.74
C LEU A 324 17.18 -0.89 -4.54
N ARG A 325 15.90 -1.27 -4.44
CA ARG A 325 15.47 -2.66 -4.67
C ARG A 325 14.73 -2.69 -6.01
N ASP A 326 14.93 -3.75 -6.79
CA ASP A 326 14.29 -3.95 -8.10
C ASP A 326 12.75 -3.97 -7.94
N CYS A 327 12.13 -2.80 -8.10
CA CYS A 327 10.69 -2.63 -7.95
C CYS A 327 10.05 -2.96 -9.30
N GLN A 328 9.70 -4.23 -9.48
CA GLN A 328 9.08 -4.74 -10.71
C GLN A 328 7.62 -4.25 -10.93
N TYR A 329 7.10 -3.39 -10.05
CA TYR A 329 5.69 -2.94 -10.06
C TYR A 329 5.56 -1.42 -10.28
N THR A 330 4.43 -1.03 -10.90
CA THR A 330 4.11 0.20 -11.65
C THR A 330 4.03 1.52 -10.85
N GLY A 331 4.91 1.77 -9.87
CA GLY A 331 4.87 2.99 -9.04
C GLY A 331 6.05 3.96 -9.17
N GLY A 332 7.14 3.55 -9.84
CA GLY A 332 8.42 4.27 -9.81
C GLY A 332 9.09 4.25 -8.44
N ASP A 333 10.16 5.05 -8.28
CA ASP A 333 10.97 5.04 -7.06
C ASP A 333 10.18 5.50 -5.83
N PRO A 334 10.40 4.93 -4.63
CA PRO A 334 9.67 5.29 -3.43
C PRO A 334 10.02 6.67 -2.87
N GLN A 335 11.06 7.34 -3.35
CA GLN A 335 11.44 8.66 -2.85
C GLN A 335 10.51 9.76 -3.37
N TRP A 336 10.41 10.88 -2.69
CA TRP A 336 9.53 11.98 -3.07
C TRP A 336 10.01 13.30 -2.50
N VAL A 337 9.59 14.42 -3.10
CA VAL A 337 9.91 15.77 -2.64
C VAL A 337 8.65 16.46 -2.14
N TYR A 338 8.76 17.07 -0.97
CA TYR A 338 7.71 17.81 -0.30
C TYR A 338 8.14 19.26 -0.09
N MET A 339 7.20 20.20 -0.24
CA MET A 339 7.39 21.62 0.03
C MET A 339 6.34 22.05 1.06
N ASP A 340 6.77 22.56 2.21
CA ASP A 340 5.91 22.94 3.34
C ASP A 340 4.92 21.83 3.73
N GLY A 341 5.38 20.57 3.70
CA GLY A 341 4.58 19.39 4.02
C GLY A 341 3.58 18.93 2.94
N GLN A 342 3.58 19.57 1.76
CA GLN A 342 2.78 19.18 0.60
C GLN A 342 3.64 18.50 -0.46
N PRO A 343 3.18 17.42 -1.12
CA PRO A 343 3.95 16.78 -2.17
C PRO A 343 4.04 17.69 -3.40
N LEU A 344 5.20 17.68 -4.05
CA LEU A 344 5.34 18.23 -5.40
C LEU A 344 4.94 17.19 -6.45
N GLU A 345 4.54 17.64 -7.63
CA GLU A 345 4.24 16.75 -8.76
C GLU A 345 5.53 16.13 -9.30
N ARG A 346 5.59 14.82 -9.50
CA ARG A 346 6.77 14.19 -10.10
C ARG A 346 6.81 14.42 -11.62
N ALA A 347 7.97 14.83 -12.11
CA ALA A 347 8.34 14.89 -13.51
C ALA A 347 9.30 13.74 -13.83
N ASN A 348 8.96 12.94 -14.85
CA ASN A 348 9.75 11.76 -15.24
C ASN A 348 11.14 12.12 -15.80
N THR A 349 11.31 13.32 -16.32
CA THR A 349 12.59 13.86 -16.78
C THR A 349 12.75 15.30 -16.33
N ARG A 350 14.01 15.77 -16.23
CA ARG A 350 14.33 17.17 -15.92
C ARG A 350 13.60 18.14 -16.84
N ASP A 351 13.54 17.85 -18.13
CA ASP A 351 12.94 18.75 -19.12
C ASP A 351 11.41 18.83 -19.03
N ARG A 352 10.78 18.03 -18.17
CA ARG A 352 9.33 18.03 -17.91
C ARG A 352 8.97 18.78 -16.64
N LEU A 353 9.94 19.45 -16.03
CA LEU A 353 9.72 20.33 -14.89
C LEU A 353 8.85 21.51 -15.31
N VAL A 354 7.82 21.74 -14.51
CA VAL A 354 6.93 22.89 -14.52
C VAL A 354 6.82 23.41 -13.08
N PRO A 355 6.41 24.66 -12.85
CA PRO A 355 6.20 25.17 -11.49
C PRO A 355 5.31 24.23 -10.66
N GLY A 356 5.78 23.86 -9.47
CA GLY A 356 5.13 22.90 -8.57
C GLY A 356 5.56 21.43 -8.76
N SER A 357 6.64 21.15 -9.48
CA SER A 357 7.09 19.78 -9.78
C SER A 357 8.57 19.51 -9.45
N PHE A 358 8.97 18.24 -9.46
CA PHE A 358 10.35 17.80 -9.22
C PHE A 358 10.75 16.60 -10.10
N HIS A 359 12.04 16.41 -10.33
CA HIS A 359 12.63 15.26 -11.01
C HIS A 359 13.79 14.72 -10.17
N LEU A 360 13.94 13.39 -10.12
CA LEU A 360 15.04 12.72 -9.43
C LEU A 360 16.02 12.12 -10.45
N ASP A 361 17.26 12.58 -10.40
CA ASP A 361 18.40 11.90 -11.01
C ASP A 361 19.09 11.06 -9.94
N LEU A 362 18.61 9.83 -9.77
CA LEU A 362 19.13 8.90 -8.77
C LEU A 362 20.56 8.42 -9.08
N LYS A 363 20.99 8.49 -10.35
CA LYS A 363 22.36 8.10 -10.74
C LYS A 363 23.34 9.23 -10.44
N GLY A 364 22.96 10.47 -10.75
CA GLY A 364 23.72 11.67 -10.41
C GLY A 364 23.57 12.12 -8.95
N LEU A 365 22.70 11.45 -8.17
CA LEU A 365 22.37 11.79 -6.78
C LEU A 365 21.91 13.25 -6.65
N ARG A 366 21.02 13.67 -7.56
CA ARG A 366 20.42 15.02 -7.54
C ARG A 366 18.90 14.98 -7.63
N ALA A 367 18.25 15.90 -6.95
CA ALA A 367 16.86 16.26 -7.16
C ALA A 367 16.78 17.63 -7.83
N PHE A 368 16.05 17.74 -8.93
CA PHE A 368 15.73 19.01 -9.59
C PHE A 368 14.30 19.40 -9.21
N VAL A 369 14.09 20.62 -8.74
CA VAL A 369 12.82 21.11 -8.21
C VAL A 369 12.47 22.41 -8.93
N SER A 370 11.29 22.46 -9.52
CA SER A 370 10.68 23.71 -9.99
C SER A 370 9.54 24.05 -9.04
N PRO A 371 9.77 24.94 -8.05
CA PRO A 371 8.74 25.31 -7.09
C PRO A 371 7.59 26.06 -7.78
N PRO A 372 6.41 26.19 -7.15
CA PRO A 372 5.35 27.07 -7.66
C PRO A 372 5.88 28.48 -7.95
N GLU A 373 5.22 29.18 -8.88
CA GLU A 373 5.68 30.50 -9.29
C GLU A 373 5.75 31.50 -8.12
N ASP A 374 6.72 32.41 -8.18
CA ASP A 374 7.02 33.42 -7.16
C ASP A 374 7.34 32.86 -5.76
N THR A 375 7.65 31.55 -5.67
CA THR A 375 8.17 30.96 -4.44
C THR A 375 9.57 31.47 -4.16
N ASP A 376 9.72 32.11 -3.00
CA ASP A 376 11.03 32.40 -2.43
C ASP A 376 11.58 31.12 -1.78
N ILE A 377 12.51 30.46 -2.48
CA ILE A 377 13.07 29.17 -2.07
C ILE A 377 13.76 29.23 -0.70
N SER A 378 14.19 30.41 -0.26
CA SER A 378 14.83 30.62 1.05
C SER A 378 13.85 30.62 2.23
N LYS A 379 12.55 30.69 1.95
CA LYS A 379 11.48 30.79 2.96
C LYS A 379 10.61 29.54 3.07
N VAL A 380 10.86 28.53 2.24
CA VAL A 380 10.08 27.29 2.22
C VAL A 380 10.89 26.13 2.76
N LEU A 381 10.21 25.16 3.37
CA LEU A 381 10.82 23.91 3.80
C LEU A 381 10.72 22.88 2.67
N LEU A 382 11.85 22.49 2.09
CA LEU A 382 11.93 21.37 1.15
C LEU A 382 12.45 20.11 1.84
N GLU A 383 11.78 19.00 1.60
CA GLU A 383 12.09 17.70 2.22
C GLU A 383 12.12 16.58 1.18
N TYR A 384 13.10 15.68 1.32
CA TYR A 384 13.28 14.50 0.47
C TYR A 384 13.08 13.21 1.27
N SER A 385 12.05 12.44 0.96
CA SER A 385 11.77 11.15 1.62
C SER A 385 12.64 10.03 1.07
N HIS A 386 13.34 9.30 1.96
CA HIS A 386 14.13 8.13 1.54
C HIS A 386 14.18 6.99 2.55
N ARG A 387 13.67 7.18 3.77
CA ARG A 387 13.59 6.13 4.80
C ARG A 387 12.23 5.42 4.80
N HIS A 388 12.25 4.15 5.21
CA HIS A 388 11.07 3.32 5.42
C HIS A 388 11.08 2.70 6.82
N GLY A 389 9.93 2.24 7.32
CA GLY A 389 9.81 1.64 8.66
C GLY A 389 10.05 2.63 9.78
N LEU A 390 9.08 3.53 10.04
CA LEU A 390 9.21 4.58 11.06
C LEU A 390 9.04 4.03 12.48
N PHE A 391 8.14 3.07 12.66
CA PHE A 391 8.06 2.16 13.81
C PHE A 391 7.89 0.74 13.28
N SER A 392 8.94 -0.05 13.37
CA SER A 392 8.91 -1.44 12.91
C SER A 392 9.69 -2.34 13.86
N PRO A 393 9.30 -3.62 13.97
CA PRO A 393 10.17 -4.62 14.57
C PRO A 393 11.52 -4.63 13.86
N PHE A 394 12.58 -4.86 14.62
CA PHE A 394 13.88 -5.18 14.04
C PHE A 394 13.78 -6.47 13.21
N SER A 395 14.48 -6.51 12.08
CA SER A 395 14.65 -7.74 11.31
C SER A 395 16.11 -7.91 10.93
N ALA A 396 16.72 -9.02 11.36
CA ALA A 396 18.14 -9.29 11.18
C ALA A 396 18.54 -9.46 9.71
N ASN A 397 17.59 -9.89 8.85
CA ASN A 397 17.86 -10.24 7.46
C ASN A 397 17.31 -9.23 6.45
N ASN A 398 16.68 -8.14 6.90
CA ASN A 398 16.01 -7.15 6.03
C ASN A 398 15.05 -7.80 4.99
N GLN A 399 14.52 -8.98 5.36
CA GLN A 399 13.55 -9.77 4.61
C GLN A 399 12.22 -9.71 5.36
N ASN A 400 11.12 -9.77 4.61
CA ASN A 400 9.76 -9.64 5.14
C ASN A 400 9.28 -10.78 6.04
N THR A 401 10.18 -11.65 6.52
CA THR A 401 9.84 -12.93 7.11
C THR A 401 10.15 -12.99 8.62
N ALA A 402 9.11 -13.36 9.38
CA ALA A 402 9.10 -14.03 10.69
C ALA A 402 9.57 -13.34 11.99
N ASP A 403 10.28 -12.21 11.97
CA ASP A 403 10.63 -11.53 13.23
C ASP A 403 9.38 -10.81 13.82
N THR A 404 8.89 -11.32 14.95
CA THR A 404 7.71 -10.81 15.67
C THR A 404 8.12 -10.29 17.04
N ILE A 405 7.51 -9.20 17.47
CA ILE A 405 7.65 -8.69 18.85
C ILE A 405 6.26 -8.52 19.44
N ASP A 406 6.09 -8.79 20.72
CA ASP A 406 4.77 -8.79 21.34
C ASP A 406 4.56 -7.54 22.23
N ASP A 407 3.29 -7.22 22.49
CA ASP A 407 2.84 -6.27 23.49
C ASP A 407 3.43 -4.86 23.33
N ILE A 408 3.32 -4.29 22.11
CA ILE A 408 3.80 -2.94 21.79
C ILE A 408 2.63 -1.99 21.60
N HIS A 409 2.68 -0.82 22.25
CA HIS A 409 1.71 0.25 22.09
C HIS A 409 2.34 1.46 21.37
N ILE A 410 1.73 1.92 20.28
CA ILE A 410 2.13 3.12 19.52
C ILE A 410 0.96 4.11 19.50
N ILE A 411 1.09 5.22 20.23
CA ILE A 411 -0.04 6.09 20.56
C ILE A 411 0.22 7.56 20.22
N GLY A 412 -0.66 8.16 19.42
CA GLY A 412 -0.74 9.62 19.26
C GLY A 412 0.36 10.26 18.43
N PHE A 413 1.03 9.54 17.52
CA PHE A 413 2.06 10.11 16.65
C PHE A 413 1.51 10.61 15.32
N THR A 414 2.17 11.61 14.72
CA THR A 414 2.09 11.81 13.27
C THR A 414 3.25 11.05 12.61
N LEU A 415 2.98 10.21 11.63
CA LEU A 415 3.99 9.47 10.86
C LEU A 415 3.88 9.86 9.40
N GLN A 416 4.97 10.38 8.82
CA GLN A 416 4.92 10.92 7.47
C GLN A 416 6.15 10.64 6.62
N HIS A 417 6.00 10.80 5.30
CA HIS A 417 7.09 10.77 4.33
C HIS A 417 7.84 9.41 4.31
N ASN A 418 7.11 8.30 4.54
CA ASN A 418 7.68 6.96 4.55
C ASN A 418 7.88 6.45 3.11
N ALA A 419 9.14 6.32 2.69
CA ALA A 419 9.56 5.87 1.37
C ALA A 419 9.65 4.33 1.26
N ASN A 420 8.56 3.61 1.56
CA ASN A 420 8.48 2.16 1.31
C ASN A 420 8.20 1.83 -0.16
N TRP A 421 8.74 0.69 -0.60
CA TRP A 421 8.48 0.07 -1.89
C TRP A 421 7.42 -1.05 -1.77
N PHE A 422 7.16 -1.78 -2.87
CA PHE A 422 6.27 -2.95 -2.87
C PHE A 422 6.69 -3.98 -1.81
N ARG A 423 5.83 -4.21 -0.82
CA ARG A 423 6.12 -5.03 0.38
C ARG A 423 7.33 -4.54 1.20
N GLY A 424 7.77 -3.29 1.05
CA GLY A 424 8.71 -2.68 2.00
C GLY A 424 7.99 -2.32 3.30
N LEU A 425 8.74 -1.99 4.36
CA LEU A 425 8.15 -1.69 5.66
C LEU A 425 7.34 -0.37 5.68
N GLY A 426 6.05 -0.45 5.97
CA GLY A 426 5.19 0.69 6.23
C GLY A 426 5.66 1.54 7.43
N PRO A 427 5.17 2.79 7.58
CA PRO A 427 5.45 3.64 8.74
C PRO A 427 5.17 2.95 10.08
N ILE A 428 4.13 2.14 10.19
CA ILE A 428 3.93 1.22 11.32
C ILE A 428 3.75 -0.17 10.76
N ARG A 429 4.54 -1.13 11.24
CA ARG A 429 4.34 -2.56 10.95
C ARG A 429 3.99 -3.32 12.22
N VAL A 430 2.71 -3.67 12.37
CA VAL A 430 2.19 -4.50 13.45
C VAL A 430 2.53 -5.96 13.17
N SER A 431 3.43 -6.52 13.99
CA SER A 431 3.92 -7.90 13.83
C SER A 431 4.24 -8.53 15.18
N GLY A 432 3.54 -9.62 15.50
CA GLY A 432 3.49 -10.24 16.82
C GLY A 432 2.13 -10.08 17.49
N GLN A 433 2.08 -10.26 18.80
CA GLN A 433 0.82 -10.39 19.55
C GLN A 433 0.45 -9.14 20.33
N ARG A 434 -0.86 -8.87 20.47
CA ARG A 434 -1.42 -7.88 21.42
C ARG A 434 -0.84 -6.47 21.29
N TRP A 435 -0.59 -6.02 20.06
CA TRP A 435 -0.25 -4.62 19.82
C TRP A 435 -1.49 -3.72 19.97
N LEU A 436 -1.23 -2.47 20.37
CA LEU A 436 -2.20 -1.38 20.29
C LEU A 436 -1.63 -0.24 19.44
N VAL A 437 -2.31 0.09 18.35
CA VAL A 437 -1.97 1.25 17.52
C VAL A 437 -3.15 2.21 17.55
N GLU A 438 -2.99 3.33 18.24
CA GLU A 438 -4.09 4.22 18.62
C GLU A 438 -3.83 5.69 18.34
N GLY A 439 -4.82 6.39 17.77
CA GLY A 439 -4.82 7.86 17.72
C GLY A 439 -3.70 8.45 16.86
N ASN A 440 -3.13 7.70 15.92
CA ASN A 440 -2.03 8.16 15.08
C ASN A 440 -2.53 8.81 13.78
N HIS A 441 -1.74 9.71 13.21
CA HIS A 441 -1.94 10.27 11.87
C HIS A 441 -0.85 9.77 10.93
N ILE A 442 -1.18 8.83 10.06
CA ILE A 442 -0.27 8.27 9.05
C ILE A 442 -0.55 8.95 7.72
N ARG A 443 0.46 9.59 7.12
CA ARG A 443 0.31 10.30 5.85
C ARG A 443 1.51 10.27 4.92
N TRP A 444 1.29 10.52 3.64
CA TRP A 444 2.35 10.70 2.65
C TRP A 444 3.34 9.54 2.63
N THR A 445 2.82 8.31 2.45
CA THR A 445 3.65 7.13 2.27
C THR A 445 3.74 6.75 0.80
N SER A 446 4.83 6.08 0.45
CA SER A 446 5.14 5.79 -0.96
C SER A 446 4.54 4.50 -1.47
N TYR A 447 4.19 3.56 -0.59
CA TYR A 447 3.47 2.32 -0.92
C TYR A 447 2.36 2.02 0.10
N GLY A 448 2.63 1.23 1.13
CA GLY A 448 1.67 0.92 2.20
C GLY A 448 1.63 2.00 3.29
N GLY A 449 0.45 2.25 3.87
CA GLY A 449 0.27 3.07 5.07
C GLY A 449 0.53 2.26 6.34
N LEU A 450 -0.51 1.78 7.02
CA LEU A 450 -0.34 0.90 8.19
C LEU A 450 -0.29 -0.57 7.76
N GLU A 451 0.75 -1.29 8.17
CA GLU A 451 0.91 -2.70 7.81
C GLU A 451 0.66 -3.63 8.99
N THR A 452 -0.07 -4.71 8.73
CA THR A 452 -0.28 -5.84 9.63
C THR A 452 0.34 -7.08 9.00
N ALA A 453 1.18 -7.79 9.73
CA ALA A 453 1.82 -9.00 9.22
C ALA A 453 2.18 -9.93 10.37
N HIS A 454 1.87 -11.22 10.26
CA HIS A 454 2.15 -12.20 11.32
C HIS A 454 1.63 -11.76 12.69
N SER A 455 0.41 -11.21 12.72
CA SER A 455 -0.14 -10.59 13.92
C SER A 455 -1.29 -11.37 14.55
N ALA A 456 -1.42 -11.29 15.87
CA ALA A 456 -2.47 -11.99 16.61
C ALA A 456 -3.03 -11.18 17.78
N GLY A 457 -4.34 -10.97 17.83
CA GLY A 457 -4.98 -10.24 18.94
C GLY A 457 -4.60 -8.76 19.00
N CYS A 458 -4.24 -8.16 17.87
CA CYS A 458 -3.81 -6.76 17.80
C CYS A 458 -4.99 -5.82 17.51
N ILE A 459 -4.92 -4.62 18.07
CA ILE A 459 -5.94 -3.58 17.96
C ILE A 459 -5.35 -2.38 17.22
N VAL A 460 -6.01 -1.96 16.16
CA VAL A 460 -5.71 -0.73 15.41
C VAL A 460 -6.94 0.15 15.46
N ARG A 461 -6.90 1.23 16.24
CA ARG A 461 -8.08 2.08 16.46
C ARG A 461 -7.85 3.58 16.43
N ASP A 462 -8.89 4.32 16.04
CA ASP A 462 -8.93 5.78 16.08
C ASP A 462 -7.77 6.46 15.34
N ASN A 463 -7.21 5.81 14.31
CA ASN A 463 -6.13 6.37 13.50
C ASN A 463 -6.69 7.10 12.27
N LEU A 464 -6.02 8.18 11.86
CA LEU A 464 -6.20 8.81 10.55
C LEU A 464 -5.12 8.29 9.60
N ILE A 465 -5.52 7.52 8.60
CA ILE A 465 -4.64 6.88 7.61
C ILE A 465 -4.98 7.45 6.24
N GLU A 466 -4.12 8.32 5.72
CA GLU A 466 -4.37 8.98 4.45
C GLU A 466 -3.14 9.11 3.57
N TRP A 467 -3.33 9.33 2.27
CA TRP A 467 -2.23 9.58 1.34
C TRP A 467 -1.14 8.48 1.39
N ALA A 468 -1.55 7.22 1.51
CA ALA A 468 -0.67 6.09 1.24
C ALA A 468 -0.57 5.81 -0.26
N GLY A 469 0.63 5.51 -0.76
CA GLY A 469 0.91 5.45 -2.19
C GLY A 469 0.10 4.40 -2.94
N CYS A 470 -0.16 3.25 -2.31
CA CYS A 470 -0.87 2.08 -2.82
C CYS A 470 -2.05 1.69 -1.90
N GLN A 471 -1.81 0.99 -0.78
CA GLN A 471 -2.86 0.63 0.18
C GLN A 471 -2.77 1.47 1.45
N GLY A 472 -3.90 1.93 1.97
CA GLY A 472 -3.97 2.65 3.25
C GLY A 472 -3.57 1.77 4.43
N ILE A 473 -4.23 0.64 4.61
CA ILE A 473 -3.96 -0.32 5.69
C ILE A 473 -4.11 -1.76 5.22
N GLY A 474 -3.26 -2.69 5.63
CA GLY A 474 -3.40 -4.06 5.12
C GLY A 474 -2.31 -5.05 5.51
N GLY A 475 -2.30 -6.18 4.82
CA GLY A 475 -1.28 -7.23 4.93
C GLY A 475 -1.80 -8.58 5.42
N GLY A 476 -0.90 -9.44 5.90
CA GLY A 476 -1.20 -10.83 6.25
C GLY A 476 0.05 -11.69 6.43
N PRO A 477 -0.04 -12.84 7.13
CA PRO A 477 -1.24 -13.44 7.75
C PRO A 477 -1.60 -12.80 9.11
N ASN A 478 -2.88 -12.86 9.50
CA ASN A 478 -3.35 -12.31 10.78
C ASN A 478 -4.46 -13.16 11.43
N VAL A 479 -4.61 -13.07 12.76
CA VAL A 479 -5.72 -13.68 13.49
C VAL A 479 -6.25 -12.76 14.60
N ASN A 480 -7.57 -12.69 14.78
CA ASN A 480 -8.19 -11.90 15.84
C ASN A 480 -7.73 -10.43 15.83
N LEU A 481 -7.74 -9.81 14.65
CA LEU A 481 -7.50 -8.37 14.51
C LEU A 481 -8.78 -7.59 14.82
N LEU A 482 -8.61 -6.46 15.50
CA LEU A 482 -9.66 -5.45 15.64
C LEU A 482 -9.21 -4.16 14.94
N ILE A 483 -9.90 -3.80 13.86
CA ILE A 483 -9.72 -2.54 13.13
C ILE A 483 -10.94 -1.67 13.41
N GLU A 484 -10.80 -0.69 14.31
CA GLU A 484 -11.93 0.04 14.90
C GLU A 484 -11.82 1.56 14.77
N GLY A 485 -12.89 2.24 14.35
CA GLY A 485 -12.96 3.72 14.47
C GLY A 485 -11.93 4.50 13.63
N ASN A 486 -11.24 3.84 12.69
CA ASN A 486 -10.20 4.49 11.88
C ASN A 486 -10.84 5.31 10.74
N THR A 487 -10.19 6.41 10.37
CA THR A 487 -10.49 7.13 9.12
C THR A 487 -9.43 6.76 8.08
N ILE A 488 -9.84 6.07 7.02
CA ILE A 488 -8.97 5.56 5.96
C ILE A 488 -9.34 6.28 4.66
N ARG A 489 -8.56 7.27 4.25
CA ARG A 489 -8.94 8.13 3.12
C ARG A 489 -7.84 8.57 2.16
N ASN A 490 -8.17 8.95 0.94
CA ASN A 490 -7.20 9.48 -0.04
C ASN A 490 -6.00 8.55 -0.29
N ASN A 491 -6.14 7.24 -0.08
CA ASN A 491 -5.08 6.27 -0.30
C ASN A 491 -5.07 5.78 -1.75
N ASN A 492 -3.94 5.23 -2.17
CA ASN A 492 -3.53 5.00 -3.55
C ASN A 492 -3.23 6.28 -4.36
N TRP A 493 -2.71 7.33 -3.72
CA TRP A 493 -2.49 8.63 -4.39
C TRP A 493 -1.44 8.59 -5.50
N ARG A 494 -0.62 7.52 -5.54
CA ARG A 494 0.35 7.28 -6.61
C ARG A 494 -0.22 6.43 -7.76
N SER A 495 -1.53 6.16 -7.73
CA SER A 495 -2.27 5.52 -8.83
C SER A 495 -1.75 4.14 -9.21
N PHE A 496 -1.36 3.31 -8.22
CA PHE A 496 -1.10 1.90 -8.49
C PHE A 496 -2.37 1.25 -9.05
N ASP A 497 -2.20 0.25 -9.91
CA ASP A 497 -3.33 -0.58 -10.33
C ASP A 497 -3.99 -1.16 -9.06
N TRP A 498 -5.29 -0.93 -8.92
CA TRP A 498 -6.04 -1.41 -7.77
C TRP A 498 -6.03 -2.95 -7.68
N GLY A 499 -5.90 -3.67 -8.82
CA GLY A 499 -5.70 -5.12 -8.82
C GLY A 499 -4.40 -5.54 -8.10
N ASN A 500 -3.43 -4.65 -8.01
CA ASN A 500 -2.13 -4.84 -7.35
C ASN A 500 -2.08 -4.20 -5.95
N GLU A 501 -3.16 -4.32 -5.18
CA GLU A 501 -3.32 -3.85 -3.79
C GLU A 501 -3.70 -2.37 -3.62
N GLY A 502 -3.86 -1.58 -4.70
CA GLY A 502 -4.20 -0.17 -4.60
C GLY A 502 -5.61 0.08 -4.02
N GLY A 503 -5.71 0.85 -2.92
CA GLY A 503 -7.00 1.22 -2.33
C GLY A 503 -6.91 1.70 -0.87
N GLY A 504 -8.04 1.69 -0.18
CA GLY A 504 -8.14 2.01 1.24
C GLY A 504 -7.49 0.93 2.10
N SER A 505 -7.72 -0.33 1.75
CA SER A 505 -7.12 -1.46 2.45
C SER A 505 -7.01 -2.71 1.59
N LYS A 506 -6.18 -3.66 2.03
CA LYS A 506 -6.20 -5.04 1.55
C LYS A 506 -5.62 -6.01 2.57
N TRP A 507 -6.38 -7.03 2.96
CA TRP A 507 -5.89 -8.13 3.80
C TRP A 507 -5.91 -9.47 3.07
N SER A 508 -4.94 -10.32 3.40
CA SER A 508 -4.88 -11.70 2.94
C SER A 508 -4.60 -12.62 4.12
N SER A 509 -5.09 -13.87 4.07
CA SER A 509 -4.87 -14.85 5.14
C SER A 509 -5.20 -14.28 6.53
N THR A 510 -6.35 -13.59 6.66
CA THR A 510 -6.81 -12.94 7.89
C THR A 510 -8.06 -13.64 8.43
N PHE A 511 -8.02 -14.05 9.69
CA PHE A 511 -9.01 -14.93 10.32
C PHE A 511 -9.59 -14.32 11.60
N ASP A 512 -10.84 -14.66 11.90
CA ASP A 512 -11.52 -14.33 13.16
C ASP A 512 -11.41 -12.83 13.51
N SER A 513 -11.41 -11.95 12.50
CA SER A 513 -11.10 -10.53 12.65
C SER A 513 -12.33 -9.63 12.47
N CYS A 514 -12.32 -8.45 13.06
CA CYS A 514 -13.43 -7.50 13.04
C CYS A 514 -12.98 -6.13 12.54
N PHE A 515 -13.68 -5.64 11.51
CA PHE A 515 -13.55 -4.31 10.93
C PHE A 515 -14.81 -3.53 11.29
N ARG A 516 -14.75 -2.66 12.29
CA ARG A 516 -15.93 -1.98 12.81
C ARG A 516 -15.83 -0.47 12.96
N GLY A 517 -16.92 0.24 12.65
CA GLY A 517 -17.00 1.68 12.93
C GLY A 517 -16.00 2.55 12.15
N ASN A 518 -15.40 2.04 11.08
CA ASN A 518 -14.40 2.78 10.30
C ASN A 518 -15.08 3.69 9.28
N THR A 519 -14.47 4.84 9.00
CA THR A 519 -14.83 5.70 7.85
C THR A 519 -13.81 5.49 6.75
N VAL A 520 -14.23 4.93 5.61
CA VAL A 520 -13.34 4.53 4.51
C VAL A 520 -13.74 5.24 3.23
N CYS A 521 -13.00 6.29 2.85
CA CYS A 521 -13.46 7.17 1.79
C CYS A 521 -12.42 7.84 0.90
N TYR A 522 -12.81 8.25 -0.31
CA TYR A 522 -11.91 8.90 -1.27
C TYR A 522 -10.66 8.08 -1.61
N ASN A 523 -10.68 6.75 -1.44
CA ASN A 523 -9.55 5.92 -1.79
C ASN A 523 -9.61 5.56 -3.28
N PHE A 524 -8.44 5.54 -3.92
CA PHE A 524 -8.31 5.29 -5.35
C PHE A 524 -8.20 3.79 -5.63
N GLY A 525 -9.25 3.07 -5.26
CA GLY A 525 -9.37 1.63 -5.38
C GLY A 525 -10.57 1.15 -4.57
N PRO A 526 -10.58 -0.13 -4.17
CA PRO A 526 -11.48 -0.62 -3.14
C PRO A 526 -11.31 0.09 -1.80
N GLY A 527 -12.37 0.20 -1.00
CA GLY A 527 -12.32 0.66 0.38
C GLY A 527 -11.81 -0.43 1.32
N LEU A 528 -12.73 -1.23 1.87
CA LEU A 528 -12.41 -2.42 2.67
C LEU A 528 -12.26 -3.63 1.75
N TRP A 529 -11.09 -4.27 1.73
CA TRP A 529 -10.82 -5.41 0.85
C TRP A 529 -10.15 -6.56 1.59
N CYS A 530 -10.74 -7.75 1.49
CA CYS A 530 -10.06 -9.01 1.77
C CYS A 530 -9.90 -9.80 0.48
N ASP A 531 -8.68 -10.24 0.20
CA ASP A 531 -8.32 -11.03 -0.96
C ASP A 531 -7.43 -12.20 -0.55
N GLY A 532 -7.92 -13.41 -0.75
CA GLY A 532 -7.11 -14.60 -0.61
C GLY A 532 -7.16 -15.21 0.78
N ALA A 533 -7.99 -16.25 0.91
CA ALA A 533 -8.04 -17.14 2.06
C ALA A 533 -8.28 -16.41 3.40
N ASN A 534 -9.19 -15.43 3.39
CA ASN A 534 -9.69 -14.81 4.61
C ASN A 534 -10.97 -15.52 5.06
N CYS A 535 -11.21 -15.58 6.37
CA CYS A 535 -12.26 -16.43 6.93
C CYS A 535 -12.84 -15.89 8.23
N ASN A 536 -14.16 -16.04 8.40
CA ASN A 536 -14.86 -15.70 9.65
C ASN A 536 -14.57 -14.27 10.12
N ASN A 537 -14.51 -13.33 9.16
CA ASN A 537 -14.31 -11.92 9.44
C ASN A 537 -15.66 -11.18 9.50
N VAL A 538 -15.72 -10.11 10.27
CA VAL A 538 -16.92 -9.29 10.44
C VAL A 538 -16.65 -7.86 9.99
N TYR A 539 -17.46 -7.36 9.06
CA TYR A 539 -17.52 -5.96 8.65
C TYR A 539 -18.81 -5.35 9.20
N GLU A 540 -18.70 -4.50 10.23
CA GLU A 540 -19.89 -3.91 10.85
C GLU A 540 -19.81 -2.40 11.10
N LYS A 541 -20.93 -1.70 10.90
CA LYS A 541 -21.05 -0.28 11.28
C LYS A 541 -20.02 0.64 10.59
N ASN A 542 -19.48 0.23 9.45
CA ASN A 542 -18.55 1.06 8.69
C ASN A 542 -19.32 2.02 7.78
N ILE A 543 -18.73 3.18 7.52
CA ILE A 543 -19.19 4.14 6.52
C ILE A 543 -18.17 4.13 5.38
N CYS A 544 -18.50 3.47 4.27
CA CYS A 544 -17.61 3.34 3.11
C CYS A 544 -18.15 4.16 1.95
N HIS A 545 -17.45 5.22 1.54
CA HIS A 545 -17.98 6.11 0.52
C HIS A 545 -16.94 6.76 -0.39
N ASP A 546 -17.33 7.22 -1.58
CA ASP A 546 -16.42 7.98 -2.47
C ASP A 546 -15.14 7.23 -2.89
N ASN A 547 -15.14 5.90 -2.82
CA ASN A 547 -14.03 5.07 -3.30
C ASN A 547 -14.18 4.84 -4.81
N THR A 548 -13.08 4.84 -5.55
CA THR A 548 -13.14 4.88 -7.04
C THR A 548 -13.63 3.60 -7.67
N VAL A 549 -13.54 2.48 -6.95
CA VAL A 549 -13.94 1.16 -7.43
C VAL A 549 -15.04 0.59 -6.53
N ARG A 550 -14.67 -0.18 -5.49
CA ARG A 550 -15.60 -0.89 -4.60
C ARG A 550 -15.58 -0.28 -3.20
N ALA A 551 -16.69 -0.28 -2.47
CA ALA A 551 -16.67 0.17 -1.08
C ALA A 551 -16.21 -0.95 -0.14
N ILE A 552 -16.90 -2.10 -0.18
CA ILE A 552 -16.53 -3.33 0.53
C ILE A 552 -16.37 -4.42 -0.52
N PHE A 553 -15.20 -5.06 -0.56
CA PHE A 553 -14.85 -6.08 -1.53
C PHE A 553 -14.33 -7.33 -0.83
N SER A 554 -15.09 -8.42 -0.91
CA SER A 554 -14.64 -9.75 -0.47
C SER A 554 -14.31 -10.60 -1.69
N GLU A 555 -13.05 -11.00 -1.84
CA GLU A 555 -12.54 -11.81 -2.94
C GLU A 555 -11.92 -13.11 -2.41
N ILE A 556 -12.43 -14.25 -2.88
CA ILE A 556 -11.95 -15.61 -2.55
C ILE A 556 -11.80 -15.86 -1.03
N ASN A 557 -12.86 -15.51 -0.29
CA ASN A 557 -12.98 -15.63 1.17
C ASN A 557 -14.21 -16.42 1.56
N TRP A 558 -14.40 -16.73 2.84
CA TRP A 558 -15.54 -17.53 3.29
C TRP A 558 -16.01 -17.17 4.70
N ASP A 559 -17.28 -17.48 4.97
CA ASP A 559 -17.91 -17.33 6.28
C ASP A 559 -17.82 -15.90 6.86
N GLU A 560 -17.74 -14.87 6.01
CA GLU A 560 -17.69 -13.48 6.47
C GLU A 560 -19.09 -12.90 6.69
N VAL A 561 -19.20 -11.99 7.65
CA VAL A 561 -20.43 -11.27 7.98
C VAL A 561 -20.27 -9.81 7.61
N ILE A 562 -21.15 -9.29 6.75
CA ILE A 562 -21.18 -7.88 6.33
C ILE A 562 -22.54 -7.31 6.76
N GLN A 563 -22.54 -6.51 7.84
CA GLN A 563 -23.79 -6.01 8.41
C GLN A 563 -23.74 -4.58 8.91
N ASP A 564 -24.89 -3.90 8.96
CA ASP A 564 -25.02 -2.60 9.61
C ASP A 564 -24.11 -1.50 9.01
N ASN A 565 -23.67 -1.64 7.75
CA ASN A 565 -22.79 -0.67 7.08
C ASN A 565 -23.58 0.35 6.24
N ILE A 566 -23.03 1.55 6.08
CA ILE A 566 -23.54 2.61 5.19
C ILE A 566 -22.56 2.77 4.03
N VAL A 567 -23.04 2.55 2.79
CA VAL A 567 -22.20 2.44 1.60
C VAL A 567 -22.72 3.31 0.46
N TYR A 568 -21.92 4.28 0.00
CA TYR A 568 -22.39 5.20 -1.04
C TYR A 568 -21.32 5.86 -1.90
N ASN A 569 -21.75 6.40 -3.05
CA ASN A 569 -20.91 7.24 -3.91
C ASN A 569 -19.65 6.57 -4.49
N THR A 570 -19.65 5.25 -4.68
CA THR A 570 -18.50 4.55 -5.28
C THR A 570 -18.60 4.42 -6.79
N GLY A 571 -17.43 4.42 -7.45
CA GLY A 571 -17.34 4.47 -8.91
C GLY A 571 -17.80 3.19 -9.63
N GLU A 572 -17.50 2.01 -9.09
CA GLU A 572 -17.92 0.72 -9.64
C GLU A 572 -19.05 0.10 -8.83
N ALA A 573 -18.87 -0.20 -7.54
CA ALA A 573 -19.85 -0.92 -6.75
C ALA A 573 -19.82 -0.62 -5.25
N GLY A 574 -20.94 -0.75 -4.57
CA GLY A 574 -21.03 -0.62 -3.12
C GLY A 574 -20.39 -1.82 -2.41
N ILE A 575 -21.10 -2.94 -2.39
CA ILE A 575 -20.64 -4.20 -1.78
C ILE A 575 -20.48 -5.25 -2.88
N ILE A 576 -19.29 -5.87 -2.98
CA ILE A 576 -19.03 -6.96 -3.93
C ILE A 576 -18.52 -8.21 -3.20
N ILE A 577 -19.14 -9.34 -3.53
CA ILE A 577 -18.62 -10.67 -3.18
C ILE A 577 -18.19 -11.40 -4.45
N SER A 578 -16.93 -11.80 -4.49
CA SER A 578 -16.30 -12.52 -5.58
C SER A 578 -15.78 -13.87 -5.10
N ASN A 579 -16.37 -14.97 -5.57
CA ASN A 579 -15.93 -16.34 -5.26
C ASN A 579 -15.86 -16.69 -3.75
N GLY A 580 -16.89 -16.37 -2.95
CA GLY A 580 -16.89 -16.65 -1.51
C GLY A 580 -18.13 -17.40 -0.99
N PRO A 581 -17.99 -18.62 -0.43
CA PRO A 581 -19.09 -19.34 0.19
C PRO A 581 -19.35 -18.90 1.64
N GLY A 582 -20.56 -19.19 2.15
CA GLY A 582 -20.91 -18.98 3.57
C GLY A 582 -21.06 -17.53 4.02
N MET A 583 -21.19 -16.60 3.08
CA MET A 583 -21.28 -15.17 3.35
C MET A 583 -22.65 -14.78 3.92
N LEU A 584 -22.66 -13.91 4.93
CA LEU A 584 -23.89 -13.32 5.49
C LEU A 584 -23.92 -11.81 5.27
N ILE A 585 -24.86 -11.32 4.46
CA ILE A 585 -25.04 -9.89 4.16
C ILE A 585 -26.41 -9.44 4.65
N ARG A 586 -26.46 -8.49 5.61
CA ARG A 586 -27.75 -8.00 6.15
C ARG A 586 -27.68 -6.60 6.76
N ARG A 587 -28.80 -5.87 6.79
CA ARG A 587 -28.91 -4.55 7.45
C ARG A 587 -27.92 -3.50 6.93
N ASN A 588 -27.58 -3.57 5.64
CA ASN A 588 -26.73 -2.56 5.01
C ASN A 588 -27.59 -1.51 4.29
N ILE A 589 -27.06 -0.28 4.20
CA ILE A 589 -27.71 0.86 3.55
C ILE A 589 -26.85 1.29 2.38
N VAL A 590 -27.38 1.14 1.16
CA VAL A 590 -26.57 1.21 -0.08
C VAL A 590 -27.21 2.15 -1.10
N PHE A 591 -26.51 3.22 -1.48
CA PHE A 591 -27.06 4.27 -2.35
C PHE A 591 -26.02 5.00 -3.22
N ASN A 592 -26.43 5.60 -4.33
CA ASN A 592 -25.58 6.38 -5.25
C ASN A 592 -24.29 5.69 -5.74
N ASN A 593 -24.29 4.37 -5.92
CA ASN A 593 -23.13 3.62 -6.40
C ASN A 593 -23.29 3.21 -7.87
N GLY A 594 -22.18 2.91 -8.55
CA GLY A 594 -22.21 2.28 -9.88
C GLY A 594 -23.09 1.03 -9.89
N ILE A 595 -22.82 0.08 -8.98
CA ILE A 595 -23.61 -1.10 -8.63
C ILE A 595 -23.92 -1.03 -7.14
N GLY A 596 -25.13 -1.38 -6.71
CA GLY A 596 -25.48 -1.40 -5.28
C GLY A 596 -24.73 -2.50 -4.50
N ILE A 597 -25.32 -3.68 -4.45
CA ILE A 597 -24.69 -4.92 -3.96
C ILE A 597 -24.53 -5.80 -5.19
N GLY A 598 -23.37 -6.40 -5.42
CA GLY A 598 -23.15 -7.30 -6.55
C GLY A 598 -22.50 -8.62 -6.09
N LEU A 599 -23.04 -9.72 -6.59
CA LEU A 599 -22.60 -11.07 -6.26
C LEU A 599 -22.16 -11.77 -7.55
N GLY A 600 -20.93 -12.30 -7.59
CA GLY A 600 -20.41 -12.90 -8.80
C GLY A 600 -19.20 -13.81 -8.59
N GLY A 601 -18.86 -14.54 -9.65
CA GLY A 601 -17.64 -15.32 -9.70
C GLY A 601 -17.06 -15.40 -11.11
N ASN A 602 -15.74 -15.45 -11.22
CA ASN A 602 -15.08 -15.48 -12.53
C ASN A 602 -15.06 -16.92 -13.08
N HIS A 603 -15.82 -17.16 -14.17
CA HIS A 603 -16.03 -18.46 -14.80
C HIS A 603 -14.76 -19.12 -15.40
N THR A 604 -13.63 -18.42 -15.41
CA THR A 604 -12.43 -18.83 -16.16
C THR A 604 -11.17 -18.98 -15.32
N ARG A 605 -11.19 -18.79 -13.98
CA ARG A 605 -9.96 -18.93 -13.17
C ARG A 605 -9.47 -20.38 -13.19
N PRO A 606 -8.29 -20.69 -13.78
CA PRO A 606 -7.76 -22.04 -13.83
C PRO A 606 -7.48 -22.59 -12.43
N ASN A 607 -7.48 -23.92 -12.30
CA ASN A 607 -7.15 -24.65 -11.06
C ASN A 607 -5.69 -24.44 -10.60
N ASP A 608 -4.88 -23.79 -11.42
CA ASP A 608 -3.43 -23.70 -11.30
C ASP A 608 -3.02 -22.81 -10.10
N HIS A 609 -3.84 -21.81 -9.74
CA HIS A 609 -3.65 -20.99 -8.54
C HIS A 609 -3.74 -21.81 -7.23
N ALA A 610 -4.51 -22.91 -7.23
CA ALA A 610 -4.67 -23.77 -6.06
C ALA A 610 -3.44 -24.64 -5.77
N GLN A 611 -2.58 -24.90 -6.77
CA GLN A 611 -1.46 -25.83 -6.61
C GLN A 611 -0.22 -25.21 -5.92
N GLY A 612 -0.03 -23.88 -6.01
CA GLY A 612 1.17 -23.22 -5.47
C GLY A 612 0.92 -22.22 -4.34
N TRP A 613 -0.01 -21.28 -4.53
CA TRP A 613 -0.20 -20.16 -3.61
C TRP A 613 -0.93 -20.56 -2.32
N TYR A 614 -1.94 -21.42 -2.43
CA TYR A 614 -2.80 -21.80 -1.30
C TYR A 614 -2.09 -22.64 -0.22
N PRO A 615 -1.34 -23.71 -0.55
CA PRO A 615 -0.55 -24.43 0.46
C PRO A 615 0.41 -23.50 1.21
N SER A 616 0.96 -22.49 0.52
CA SER A 616 1.80 -21.47 1.13
C SER A 616 1.02 -20.58 2.11
N ALA A 617 -0.21 -20.17 1.79
CA ALA A 617 -1.08 -19.40 2.69
C ALA A 617 -1.44 -20.20 3.96
N VAL A 618 -1.86 -21.46 3.80
CA VAL A 618 -2.16 -22.35 4.92
C VAL A 618 -0.92 -22.59 5.78
N ALA A 619 0.25 -22.84 5.17
CA ALA A 619 1.50 -23.00 5.90
C ALA A 619 1.85 -21.75 6.73
N ARG A 620 1.65 -20.55 6.17
CA ARG A 620 1.84 -19.28 6.89
C ARG A 620 0.88 -19.14 8.08
N MET A 621 -0.39 -19.55 7.94
CA MET A 621 -1.37 -19.57 9.04
C MET A 621 -1.01 -20.62 10.11
N ASN A 622 -0.57 -21.80 9.68
CA ASN A 622 -0.10 -22.85 10.59
C ASN A 622 1.19 -22.46 11.32
N ALA A 623 2.00 -21.56 10.77
CA ALA A 623 3.14 -20.97 11.47
C ALA A 623 2.76 -19.83 12.44
N LEU A 624 1.58 -19.23 12.32
CA LEU A 624 1.17 -18.09 13.14
C LEU A 624 0.91 -18.48 14.60
N ARG A 625 1.51 -17.72 15.54
CA ARG A 625 1.33 -17.88 16.98
C ARG A 625 -0.04 -17.35 17.41
N GLY A 626 -0.84 -18.17 18.08
CA GLY A 626 -2.19 -17.81 18.54
C GLY A 626 -3.31 -18.21 17.57
N ALA A 627 -2.99 -18.73 16.38
CA ALA A 627 -3.99 -19.33 15.49
C ALA A 627 -4.45 -20.70 16.02
N ASP A 628 -5.76 -20.93 16.08
CA ASP A 628 -6.36 -22.22 16.40
C ASP A 628 -6.14 -23.20 15.24
N LYS A 629 -5.26 -24.18 15.44
CA LYS A 629 -4.87 -25.15 14.41
C LYS A 629 -6.00 -26.11 14.03
N HIS A 630 -6.91 -26.40 14.96
CA HIS A 630 -8.06 -27.25 14.67
C HIS A 630 -9.02 -26.52 13.74
N ARG A 631 -9.30 -25.25 14.03
CA ARG A 631 -10.07 -24.38 13.12
C ARG A 631 -9.42 -24.28 11.75
N VAL A 632 -8.13 -23.93 11.68
CA VAL A 632 -7.40 -23.82 10.39
C VAL A 632 -7.52 -25.11 9.56
N ALA A 633 -7.42 -26.29 10.19
CA ALA A 633 -7.59 -27.57 9.50
C ALA A 633 -9.03 -27.83 9.01
N LEU A 634 -10.05 -27.47 9.79
CA LEU A 634 -11.45 -27.55 9.35
C LEU A 634 -11.71 -26.65 8.13
N TRP A 635 -11.15 -25.44 8.15
CA TRP A 635 -11.26 -24.47 7.07
C TRP A 635 -10.54 -24.95 5.81
N GLU A 636 -9.34 -25.53 5.96
CA GLU A 636 -8.58 -26.10 4.85
C GLU A 636 -9.37 -27.20 4.15
N ALA A 637 -10.00 -28.10 4.92
CA ALA A 637 -10.84 -29.16 4.39
C ALA A 637 -12.12 -28.64 3.68
N GLY A 638 -12.67 -27.51 4.14
CA GLY A 638 -13.80 -26.84 3.51
C GLY A 638 -13.44 -26.27 2.13
N PHE A 639 -12.32 -25.57 2.02
CA PHE A 639 -11.87 -24.92 0.78
C PHE A 639 -11.60 -25.91 -0.36
N PHE A 640 -10.89 -27.01 -0.09
CA PHE A 640 -10.60 -28.04 -1.10
C PHE A 640 -11.88 -28.64 -1.72
N LYS A 641 -12.99 -28.69 -0.99
CA LYS A 641 -14.26 -29.17 -1.54
C LYS A 641 -14.89 -28.19 -2.53
N TYR A 642 -14.70 -26.88 -2.34
CA TYR A 642 -15.27 -25.84 -3.23
C TYR A 642 -14.43 -25.60 -4.48
N TYR A 643 -13.10 -25.58 -4.37
CA TYR A 643 -12.22 -25.19 -5.49
C TYR A 643 -12.09 -26.28 -6.57
N VAL A 644 -12.36 -27.54 -6.24
CA VAL A 644 -12.24 -28.69 -7.15
C VAL A 644 -13.55 -28.96 -7.93
N ALA A 645 -14.59 -28.15 -7.71
CA ALA A 645 -15.87 -28.30 -8.41
C ALA A 645 -15.79 -27.88 -9.89
N PRO A 646 -16.49 -28.58 -10.82
CA PRO A 646 -16.36 -28.34 -12.25
C PRO A 646 -16.86 -26.96 -12.70
N LYS A 647 -16.21 -26.46 -13.76
CA LYS A 647 -16.40 -25.17 -14.46
C LYS A 647 -17.87 -24.73 -14.61
N ALA A 648 -18.44 -24.11 -13.60
CA ALA A 648 -18.79 -22.69 -13.61
C ALA A 648 -19.45 -22.25 -12.30
N CYS A 649 -18.96 -21.16 -11.72
CA CYS A 649 -19.52 -20.58 -10.51
C CYS A 649 -20.52 -19.48 -10.87
N LEU A 650 -21.75 -19.87 -11.18
CA LEU A 650 -22.89 -18.95 -10.98
C LEU A 650 -23.26 -19.00 -9.49
N MET A 651 -23.59 -17.86 -8.89
CA MET A 651 -24.09 -17.79 -7.50
C MET A 651 -25.26 -18.77 -7.31
N ASN A 652 -25.18 -19.61 -6.28
CA ASN A 652 -26.22 -20.57 -5.92
C ASN A 652 -26.34 -20.67 -4.40
N ASN A 653 -27.56 -20.83 -3.87
CA ASN A 653 -27.91 -20.84 -2.44
C ASN A 653 -27.50 -19.57 -1.66
N GLY A 654 -27.37 -18.40 -2.30
CA GLY A 654 -27.07 -17.17 -1.58
C GLY A 654 -28.30 -16.54 -0.92
N VAL A 655 -28.11 -15.80 0.19
CA VAL A 655 -29.19 -15.13 0.92
C VAL A 655 -28.89 -13.63 1.04
N ILE A 656 -29.82 -12.78 0.59
CA ILE A 656 -29.77 -11.31 0.71
C ILE A 656 -30.99 -10.86 1.52
N TRP A 657 -30.76 -10.33 2.72
CA TRP A 657 -31.83 -10.14 3.69
C TRP A 657 -31.72 -8.81 4.45
N ASP A 658 -32.84 -8.12 4.72
CA ASP A 658 -32.92 -6.88 5.50
C ASP A 658 -32.02 -5.71 4.99
N ASN A 659 -31.85 -5.51 3.69
CA ASN A 659 -31.05 -4.37 3.16
C ASN A 659 -31.93 -3.22 2.63
N ILE A 660 -31.39 -2.00 2.62
CA ILE A 660 -32.05 -0.82 2.05
C ILE A 660 -31.25 -0.34 0.84
N LEU A 661 -31.90 -0.33 -0.33
CA LEU A 661 -31.31 0.03 -1.61
C LEU A 661 -32.04 1.22 -2.23
N PHE A 662 -31.28 2.25 -2.62
CA PHE A 662 -31.86 3.48 -3.18
C PHE A 662 -31.83 3.49 -4.71
N GLY A 663 -32.85 4.09 -5.33
CA GLY A 663 -33.02 4.13 -6.79
C GLY A 663 -32.04 5.01 -7.58
N ASN A 664 -31.05 5.61 -6.93
CA ASN A 664 -29.96 6.34 -7.61
C ASN A 664 -28.70 5.47 -7.84
N CYS A 665 -28.75 4.17 -7.53
CA CYS A 665 -27.76 3.19 -7.95
C CYS A 665 -28.10 2.63 -9.35
N ARG A 666 -27.12 2.15 -10.14
CA ARG A 666 -27.43 1.22 -11.26
C ARG A 666 -27.52 -0.18 -10.65
N THR A 667 -28.61 -0.91 -10.84
CA THR A 667 -28.95 -2.03 -9.95
C THR A 667 -28.81 -3.41 -10.58
N MET A 668 -27.97 -4.27 -9.99
CA MET A 668 -28.23 -5.71 -9.95
C MET A 668 -27.58 -6.34 -8.73
N MET A 669 -28.37 -7.07 -7.94
CA MET A 669 -27.97 -7.83 -6.76
C MET A 669 -27.42 -9.22 -7.11
N GLU A 670 -27.99 -9.87 -8.12
CA GLU A 670 -27.66 -11.24 -8.49
C GLU A 670 -27.40 -11.26 -9.99
N GLY A 671 -26.15 -11.52 -10.42
CA GLY A 671 -25.64 -11.52 -11.81
C GLY A 671 -26.39 -12.33 -12.88
N ARG A 672 -27.65 -12.73 -12.65
CA ARG A 672 -28.35 -13.81 -13.34
C ARG A 672 -29.68 -13.39 -13.98
N ASP A 673 -29.94 -13.94 -15.16
CA ASP A 673 -31.28 -13.98 -15.76
C ASP A 673 -32.03 -15.23 -15.28
N TYR A 674 -33.10 -15.04 -14.50
CA TYR A 674 -33.91 -16.15 -13.99
C TYR A 674 -34.88 -16.74 -15.01
N ARG A 675 -35.02 -16.11 -16.19
CA ARG A 675 -35.81 -16.65 -17.30
C ARG A 675 -35.04 -17.74 -18.07
N THR A 676 -33.73 -17.85 -17.88
CA THR A 676 -32.87 -18.87 -18.51
C THR A 676 -32.40 -19.93 -17.49
N PRO A 677 -32.62 -21.24 -17.78
CA PRO A 677 -32.11 -22.33 -16.95
C PRO A 677 -30.58 -22.30 -16.80
N SER A 678 -30.05 -22.75 -15.66
CA SER A 678 -28.60 -22.83 -15.48
C SER A 678 -28.04 -23.99 -16.30
N PRO A 679 -26.89 -23.82 -16.95
CA PRO A 679 -26.22 -24.93 -17.61
C PRO A 679 -25.61 -25.96 -16.63
N ILE A 680 -25.61 -25.69 -15.31
CA ILE A 680 -24.90 -26.48 -14.28
C ILE A 680 -25.84 -27.04 -13.21
N ASP A 681 -26.88 -26.28 -12.86
CA ASP A 681 -27.86 -26.65 -11.83
C ASP A 681 -29.27 -26.22 -12.24
N GLY A 682 -30.21 -27.16 -12.36
CA GLY A 682 -31.61 -26.87 -12.65
C GLY A 682 -32.31 -26.00 -11.60
N PHE A 683 -31.72 -25.84 -10.41
CA PHE A 683 -32.27 -25.08 -9.29
C PHE A 683 -31.23 -24.12 -8.70
N VAL A 684 -31.11 -22.92 -9.28
CA VAL A 684 -30.46 -21.83 -8.55
C VAL A 684 -31.37 -21.37 -7.41
N ASN A 685 -30.87 -21.47 -6.18
CA ASN A 685 -31.62 -21.29 -4.94
C ASN A 685 -31.22 -20.00 -4.20
N ASN A 686 -30.93 -18.91 -4.92
CA ASN A 686 -30.71 -17.64 -4.26
C ASN A 686 -32.02 -17.11 -3.69
N LEU A 687 -31.98 -16.55 -2.48
CA LEU A 687 -33.09 -15.98 -1.75
C LEU A 687 -32.78 -14.51 -1.47
N SER A 688 -33.47 -13.59 -2.15
CA SER A 688 -33.41 -12.16 -1.87
C SER A 688 -34.77 -11.76 -1.32
N ASP A 689 -34.85 -11.47 -0.02
CA ASP A 689 -36.14 -11.23 0.64
C ASP A 689 -35.99 -10.22 1.79
N HIS A 690 -37.11 -9.64 2.23
CA HIS A 690 -37.16 -8.61 3.30
C HIS A 690 -36.30 -7.36 3.02
N ASN A 691 -36.01 -7.07 1.75
CA ASN A 691 -35.28 -5.87 1.38
C ASN A 691 -36.23 -4.67 1.15
N ILE A 692 -35.73 -3.45 1.32
CA ILE A 692 -36.46 -2.20 1.06
C ILE A 692 -35.85 -1.51 -0.15
N TYR A 693 -36.63 -1.43 -1.21
CA TYR A 693 -36.30 -0.71 -2.45
C TYR A 693 -36.84 0.72 -2.37
N TRP A 694 -35.99 1.65 -1.95
CA TRP A 694 -36.36 3.04 -1.64
C TRP A 694 -36.11 3.96 -2.85
N ALA A 695 -37.12 4.16 -3.70
CA ALA A 695 -36.95 4.87 -4.97
C ALA A 695 -38.23 5.53 -5.47
N ALA A 696 -38.08 6.61 -6.26
CA ALA A 696 -39.21 7.29 -6.89
C ALA A 696 -39.84 6.52 -8.07
N SER A 697 -39.22 5.43 -8.51
CA SER A 697 -39.72 4.59 -9.61
C SER A 697 -39.10 3.20 -9.54
N GLU A 698 -39.91 2.15 -9.65
CA GLU A 698 -39.43 0.75 -9.66
C GLU A 698 -38.46 0.48 -10.82
N LYS A 699 -38.63 1.13 -11.97
CA LYS A 699 -37.75 0.97 -13.14
C LYS A 699 -36.29 1.37 -12.86
N SER A 700 -36.06 2.22 -11.85
CA SER A 700 -34.71 2.63 -11.47
C SER A 700 -33.96 1.56 -10.65
N VAL A 701 -34.67 0.56 -10.13
CA VAL A 701 -34.16 -0.39 -9.14
C VAL A 701 -34.06 -1.84 -9.67
N PHE A 702 -34.78 -2.15 -10.74
CA PHE A 702 -34.80 -3.50 -11.33
C PHE A 702 -34.21 -3.53 -12.76
N ASN A 703 -33.14 -2.76 -13.00
CA ASN A 703 -32.49 -2.59 -14.31
C ASN A 703 -31.10 -3.26 -14.40
N VAL A 704 -30.96 -4.36 -15.15
CA VAL A 704 -29.70 -5.14 -15.18
C VAL A 704 -28.63 -4.50 -16.06
N VAL A 705 -27.47 -4.22 -15.48
CA VAL A 705 -26.23 -4.03 -16.24
C VAL A 705 -25.88 -5.38 -16.87
N TYR A 706 -25.80 -5.42 -18.20
CA TYR A 706 -25.29 -6.51 -19.07
C TYR A 706 -26.27 -7.26 -19.98
N SER A 707 -27.61 -7.28 -19.83
CA SER A 707 -28.49 -7.80 -20.92
C SER A 707 -30.03 -7.59 -20.80
N TYR A 708 -30.65 -7.36 -19.62
CA TYR A 708 -32.12 -7.46 -19.47
C TYR A 708 -32.75 -6.50 -18.44
N GLN A 709 -34.07 -6.30 -18.45
CA GLN A 709 -34.78 -5.46 -17.47
C GLN A 709 -36.01 -6.18 -16.95
N TYR A 710 -36.31 -6.02 -15.65
CA TYR A 710 -37.61 -6.41 -15.08
C TYR A 710 -38.46 -5.15 -14.89
N ASP A 711 -39.73 -5.20 -15.31
CA ASP A 711 -40.70 -4.11 -15.15
C ASP A 711 -41.22 -4.00 -13.70
N GLY A 712 -40.30 -3.94 -12.73
CA GLY A 712 -40.61 -3.74 -11.31
C GLY A 712 -40.53 -4.99 -10.44
N LEU A 713 -40.88 -4.80 -9.15
CA LEU A 713 -40.72 -5.82 -8.10
C LEU A 713 -41.57 -7.06 -8.41
N ASP A 714 -42.81 -6.90 -8.87
CA ASP A 714 -43.67 -8.05 -9.17
C ASP A 714 -43.15 -8.90 -10.35
N ALA A 715 -42.57 -8.25 -11.37
CA ALA A 715 -41.93 -8.95 -12.47
C ALA A 715 -40.69 -9.72 -11.99
N TRP A 716 -39.92 -9.13 -11.08
CA TRP A 716 -38.80 -9.78 -10.40
C TRP A 716 -39.26 -10.98 -9.56
N ARG A 717 -40.30 -10.82 -8.73
CA ARG A 717 -40.88 -11.91 -7.92
C ARG A 717 -41.35 -13.07 -8.77
N LYS A 718 -42.01 -12.78 -9.88
CA LYS A 718 -42.49 -13.80 -10.82
C LYS A 718 -41.34 -14.53 -11.50
N ALA A 719 -40.27 -13.81 -11.85
CA ALA A 719 -39.11 -14.39 -12.53
C ALA A 719 -38.23 -15.20 -11.57
N SER A 720 -37.92 -14.65 -10.39
CA SER A 720 -37.09 -15.32 -9.38
C SER A 720 -37.85 -16.43 -8.68
N GLY A 721 -39.09 -16.18 -8.28
CA GLY A 721 -39.89 -17.05 -7.40
C GLY A 721 -39.39 -17.08 -5.95
N ARG A 722 -38.56 -16.10 -5.54
CA ARG A 722 -37.74 -16.17 -4.30
C ARG A 722 -37.69 -14.86 -3.52
N ASP A 723 -38.69 -14.00 -3.68
CA ASP A 723 -38.82 -12.72 -2.97
C ASP A 723 -40.30 -12.51 -2.60
N GLU A 724 -40.69 -12.80 -1.37
CA GLU A 724 -42.11 -12.72 -0.96
C GLU A 724 -42.39 -11.43 -0.18
N HIS A 725 -41.45 -10.96 0.62
CA HIS A 725 -41.64 -9.94 1.65
C HIS A 725 -40.91 -8.62 1.37
N SER A 726 -40.04 -8.52 0.36
CA SER A 726 -39.41 -7.23 0.06
C SER A 726 -40.45 -6.17 -0.33
N VAL A 727 -40.14 -4.90 -0.08
CA VAL A 727 -41.08 -3.80 -0.34
C VAL A 727 -40.45 -2.74 -1.22
N PHE A 728 -41.23 -2.27 -2.20
CA PHE A 728 -40.95 -1.00 -2.86
C PHE A 728 -41.54 0.15 -2.04
N ALA A 729 -40.74 1.18 -1.79
CA ALA A 729 -41.15 2.35 -1.03
C ALA A 729 -40.78 3.62 -1.81
N ASP A 730 -41.80 4.38 -2.23
CA ASP A 730 -41.62 5.69 -2.84
C ASP A 730 -41.36 6.74 -1.75
N PRO A 731 -40.16 7.39 -1.69
CA PRO A 731 -39.88 8.45 -0.73
C PRO A 731 -40.81 9.66 -0.82
N ARG A 732 -41.53 9.83 -1.94
CA ARG A 732 -42.46 10.95 -2.14
C ARG A 732 -43.83 10.68 -1.52
N ASP A 733 -44.16 9.43 -1.21
CA ASP A 733 -45.39 9.10 -0.52
C ASP A 733 -45.24 9.43 0.98
N PRO A 734 -46.06 10.33 1.55
CA PRO A 734 -45.98 10.67 2.96
C PRO A 734 -46.30 9.50 3.91
N LYS A 735 -46.76 8.34 3.41
CA LYS A 735 -47.05 7.14 4.20
C LYS A 735 -45.88 6.16 4.29
N THR A 736 -44.87 6.24 3.42
CA THR A 736 -43.69 5.37 3.49
C THR A 736 -42.76 5.82 4.62
N ARG A 737 -42.22 4.85 5.37
CA ARG A 737 -41.31 5.09 6.50
C ARG A 737 -40.19 4.07 6.45
N LEU A 738 -38.96 4.49 6.77
CA LEU A 738 -37.87 3.56 6.99
C LEU A 738 -38.04 2.87 8.36
N PRO A 739 -37.47 1.68 8.54
CA PRO A 739 -37.37 1.05 9.86
C PRO A 739 -36.68 1.97 10.86
N ALA A 740 -37.06 1.92 12.14
CA ALA A 740 -36.50 2.80 13.17
C ALA A 740 -34.97 2.77 13.25
N TRP A 741 -34.35 1.61 13.04
CA TRP A 741 -32.89 1.46 13.01
C TRP A 741 -32.24 2.22 11.85
N ALA A 742 -32.89 2.24 10.69
CA ALA A 742 -32.43 2.99 9.53
C ALA A 742 -32.75 4.48 9.69
N GLU A 743 -33.94 4.83 10.17
CA GLU A 743 -34.30 6.22 10.43
C GLU A 743 -33.33 6.88 11.43
N ALA A 744 -32.81 6.15 12.41
CA ALA A 744 -31.79 6.65 13.34
C ALA A 744 -30.44 7.00 12.67
N CYS A 745 -30.11 6.33 11.58
CA CYS A 745 -28.91 6.58 10.78
C CYS A 745 -29.15 7.59 9.65
N ARG A 746 -30.39 8.09 9.50
CA ARG A 746 -30.79 8.95 8.39
C ARG A 746 -29.98 10.24 8.24
N LYS A 747 -29.56 10.81 9.37
CA LYS A 747 -28.64 11.96 9.42
C LYS A 747 -27.31 11.71 8.67
N ASP A 748 -26.90 10.45 8.53
CA ASP A 748 -25.64 10.05 7.91
C ASP A 748 -25.75 9.98 6.36
N TRP A 749 -26.96 10.08 5.78
CA TRP A 749 -27.17 10.10 4.33
C TRP A 749 -28.20 11.12 3.79
N ASP A 750 -28.90 11.87 4.63
CA ASP A 750 -29.95 12.83 4.21
C ASP A 750 -29.45 14.04 3.39
N THR A 751 -28.18 14.06 3.00
CA THR A 751 -27.67 15.04 2.04
C THR A 751 -28.24 14.75 0.65
N LYS A 752 -28.74 15.78 -0.03
CA LYS A 752 -29.26 15.65 -1.39
C LYS A 752 -28.11 15.32 -2.34
N MET A 753 -27.90 14.03 -2.61
CA MET A 753 -26.87 13.57 -3.54
C MET A 753 -27.41 13.56 -4.97
N ARG A 754 -26.57 14.02 -5.90
CA ARG A 754 -26.80 13.92 -7.33
C ARG A 754 -26.56 12.51 -7.80
N SER A 755 -27.30 12.08 -8.81
CA SER A 755 -27.08 10.78 -9.43
C SER A 755 -25.73 10.73 -10.15
N ILE A 756 -25.12 9.54 -10.21
CA ILE A 756 -23.87 9.35 -10.98
C ILE A 756 -24.03 9.76 -12.45
N THR A 757 -25.22 9.58 -13.02
CA THR A 757 -25.55 9.97 -14.40
C THR A 757 -25.51 11.48 -14.64
N GLU A 758 -25.94 12.30 -13.67
CA GLU A 758 -25.85 13.76 -13.77
C GLU A 758 -24.39 14.24 -13.82
N VAL A 759 -23.48 13.58 -13.10
CA VAL A 759 -22.05 13.94 -13.10
C VAL A 759 -21.34 13.36 -14.31
N ASP A 760 -21.77 12.20 -14.83
CA ASP A 760 -21.28 11.65 -16.09
C ASP A 760 -21.48 12.62 -17.27
N GLY A 761 -22.53 13.45 -17.27
CA GLY A 761 -22.75 14.47 -18.31
C GLY A 761 -21.70 15.59 -18.39
N ILE A 762 -20.81 15.70 -17.40
CA ILE A 762 -19.66 16.63 -17.40
C ILE A 762 -18.40 15.95 -17.97
N ARG A 763 -18.43 14.62 -18.08
CA ARG A 763 -17.31 13.75 -18.47
C ARG A 763 -17.56 13.30 -19.90
N ASP A 764 -16.73 13.71 -20.84
CA ASP A 764 -16.79 13.17 -22.20
C ASP A 764 -16.47 11.65 -22.18
N ASP A 765 -17.12 10.84 -23.01
CA ASP A 765 -17.14 9.38 -22.92
C ASP A 765 -15.74 8.73 -23.03
N GLY A 766 -14.79 9.39 -23.70
CA GLY A 766 -13.39 8.93 -23.82
C GLY A 766 -12.53 9.22 -22.58
N VAL A 767 -12.87 10.23 -21.80
CA VAL A 767 -12.13 10.67 -20.60
C VAL A 767 -12.58 9.92 -19.35
N ARG A 768 -13.78 9.31 -19.42
CA ARG A 768 -14.39 8.53 -18.33
C ARG A 768 -13.43 7.48 -17.77
N GLN A 769 -12.77 6.69 -18.61
CA GLN A 769 -11.85 5.63 -18.15
C GLN A 769 -10.61 6.17 -17.45
N GLU A 770 -10.07 7.29 -17.91
CA GLU A 770 -8.86 7.90 -17.32
C GLU A 770 -9.19 8.66 -16.02
N LEU A 771 -10.40 9.24 -15.88
CA LEU A 771 -10.77 9.98 -14.66
C LEU A 771 -10.98 9.02 -13.49
N TYR A 772 -11.41 7.78 -13.77
CA TYR A 772 -11.42 6.69 -12.78
C TYR A 772 -10.03 6.23 -12.36
N ARG A 773 -8.99 6.55 -13.15
CA ARG A 773 -7.59 6.26 -12.85
C ARG A 773 -6.85 7.41 -12.19
N SER A 774 -7.40 8.64 -12.15
CA SER A 774 -6.79 9.76 -11.42
C SER A 774 -7.39 9.92 -10.02
N PRO A 775 -6.53 9.89 -9.00
CA PRO A 775 -6.87 10.27 -7.66
C PRO A 775 -7.62 11.60 -7.51
N MET A 776 -7.05 12.65 -8.06
CA MET A 776 -7.49 14.02 -7.78
C MET A 776 -8.81 14.32 -8.50
N ALA A 777 -9.02 13.69 -9.67
CA ALA A 777 -10.29 13.69 -10.38
C ALA A 777 -11.42 13.06 -9.56
N GLN A 778 -11.12 11.99 -8.82
CA GLN A 778 -12.12 11.25 -8.07
C GLN A 778 -12.59 12.00 -6.82
N ILE A 779 -11.69 12.73 -6.16
CA ILE A 779 -12.07 13.71 -5.14
C ILE A 779 -13.04 14.74 -5.73
N ALA A 780 -12.75 15.26 -6.92
CA ALA A 780 -13.62 16.22 -7.60
C ALA A 780 -15.00 15.63 -7.88
N ILE A 781 -15.04 14.39 -8.37
CA ILE A 781 -16.25 13.62 -8.61
C ILE A 781 -17.08 13.46 -7.35
N GLY A 782 -16.45 13.02 -6.26
CA GLY A 782 -17.12 12.87 -4.97
C GLY A 782 -17.76 14.16 -4.48
N ARG A 783 -17.02 15.27 -4.59
CA ARG A 783 -17.51 16.62 -4.26
C ARG A 783 -18.68 17.05 -5.14
N MET A 784 -18.61 16.82 -6.45
CA MET A 784 -19.70 17.13 -7.37
C MET A 784 -20.96 16.33 -7.07
N LEU A 785 -20.82 15.05 -6.69
CA LEU A 785 -21.95 14.17 -6.35
C LEU A 785 -22.70 14.63 -5.08
N ARG A 786 -21.98 15.22 -4.11
CA ARG A 786 -22.60 15.80 -2.90
C ARG A 786 -23.06 17.25 -3.08
N SER A 787 -22.68 17.90 -4.17
CA SER A 787 -22.92 19.33 -4.31
C SER A 787 -24.39 19.63 -4.63
N PRO A 788 -25.05 20.53 -3.87
CA PRO A 788 -26.40 20.99 -4.22
C PRO A 788 -26.42 21.74 -5.55
N TYR A 789 -25.29 22.31 -5.96
CA TYR A 789 -25.13 23.09 -7.18
C TYR A 789 -24.10 22.44 -8.11
N LEU A 790 -24.42 22.26 -9.39
CA LEU A 790 -23.49 21.70 -10.37
C LEU A 790 -23.77 22.28 -11.75
N THR A 791 -22.75 22.81 -12.41
CA THR A 791 -22.87 23.38 -13.76
C THR A 791 -21.56 23.20 -14.53
N ALA A 792 -21.63 22.63 -15.73
CA ALA A 792 -20.45 22.49 -16.58
C ALA A 792 -19.93 23.85 -17.07
N VAL A 793 -18.61 23.97 -17.23
CA VAL A 793 -17.93 25.17 -17.73
C VAL A 793 -17.36 24.88 -19.12
N LYS A 794 -17.54 25.81 -20.05
CA LYS A 794 -16.92 25.78 -21.37
C LYS A 794 -15.75 26.77 -21.39
N PHE A 795 -14.60 26.28 -21.85
CA PHE A 795 -13.42 27.09 -22.12
C PHE A 795 -13.21 27.21 -23.63
N GLU A 796 -12.49 28.24 -24.06
CA GLU A 796 -12.10 28.39 -25.46
C GLU A 796 -11.10 27.30 -25.87
N ASP A 797 -10.14 26.98 -24.99
CA ASP A 797 -9.33 25.78 -25.15
C ASP A 797 -10.17 24.52 -24.90
N LYS A 798 -10.56 23.86 -25.99
CA LYS A 798 -11.32 22.59 -25.97
C LYS A 798 -10.59 21.42 -25.34
N ARG A 799 -9.34 21.58 -24.90
CA ARG A 799 -8.59 20.59 -24.11
C ARG A 799 -8.75 20.80 -22.61
N ILE A 800 -9.40 21.87 -22.19
CA ILE A 800 -9.73 22.14 -20.80
C ILE A 800 -11.20 21.80 -20.56
N ARG A 801 -11.48 21.24 -19.38
CA ARG A 801 -12.80 20.97 -18.86
C ARG A 801 -12.93 21.65 -17.50
N GLY A 802 -14.15 21.95 -17.11
CA GLY A 802 -14.39 22.44 -15.77
C GLY A 802 -15.84 22.34 -15.36
N ALA A 803 -16.04 22.49 -14.06
CA ALA A 803 -17.35 22.51 -13.47
C ALA A 803 -17.38 23.49 -12.30
N TRP A 804 -18.50 24.17 -12.19
CA TRP A 804 -18.91 24.90 -11.02
C TRP A 804 -19.67 23.98 -10.09
N PHE A 805 -19.27 23.96 -8.83
CA PHE A 805 -19.98 23.25 -7.76
C PHE A 805 -19.73 23.92 -6.41
N GLU A 806 -20.40 23.44 -5.37
CA GLU A 806 -20.28 23.94 -4.02
C GLU A 806 -19.49 22.94 -3.15
N VAL A 807 -18.51 23.46 -2.41
CA VAL A 807 -17.72 22.72 -1.43
C VAL A 807 -17.61 23.57 -0.17
N GLU A 808 -17.98 23.01 0.98
CA GLU A 808 -17.94 23.71 2.28
C GLU A 808 -18.66 25.08 2.23
N GLY A 809 -19.83 25.15 1.56
CA GLY A 809 -20.62 26.38 1.44
C GLY A 809 -20.04 27.44 0.49
N GLN A 810 -18.95 27.14 -0.23
CA GLN A 810 -18.34 28.04 -1.19
C GLN A 810 -18.50 27.51 -2.62
N ARG A 811 -18.89 28.41 -3.52
CA ARG A 811 -18.81 28.15 -4.96
C ARG A 811 -17.35 27.99 -5.38
N THR A 812 -17.10 26.94 -6.15
CA THR A 812 -15.77 26.48 -6.53
C THR A 812 -15.75 26.13 -8.01
N LEU A 813 -14.79 26.68 -8.75
CA LEU A 813 -14.45 26.25 -10.11
C LEU A 813 -13.38 25.18 -10.01
N ALA A 814 -13.66 23.97 -10.47
CA ALA A 814 -12.58 23.03 -10.82
C ALA A 814 -12.29 23.13 -12.31
N ALA A 815 -11.02 23.17 -12.68
CA ALA A 815 -10.56 23.06 -14.05
C ALA A 815 -9.51 21.96 -14.17
N TRP A 816 -9.59 21.15 -15.22
CA TRP A 816 -8.64 20.06 -15.53
C TRP A 816 -8.50 19.88 -17.04
N THR A 817 -7.42 19.25 -17.48
CA THR A 817 -7.20 18.94 -18.90
C THR A 817 -7.89 17.64 -19.32
N THR A 818 -8.12 17.45 -20.61
CA THR A 818 -8.80 16.27 -21.15
C THR A 818 -7.94 15.01 -21.14
N SER A 819 -6.63 15.14 -20.95
CA SER A 819 -5.67 14.03 -20.95
C SER A 819 -4.61 14.18 -19.85
N PRO A 820 -4.19 13.08 -19.18
CA PRO A 820 -3.07 13.03 -18.23
C PRO A 820 -1.77 13.68 -18.74
N ALA A 821 -1.57 13.71 -20.05
CA ALA A 821 -0.36 14.25 -20.68
C ALA A 821 -0.45 15.76 -20.98
N GLU A 822 -1.63 16.35 -20.88
CA GLU A 822 -1.84 17.76 -21.18
C GLU A 822 -1.61 18.63 -19.95
N ARG A 823 -0.84 19.70 -20.15
CA ARG A 823 -0.62 20.78 -19.18
C ARG A 823 -0.86 22.09 -19.91
N ARG A 824 -1.74 22.94 -19.39
CA ARG A 824 -2.14 24.20 -20.02
C ARG A 824 -2.14 25.31 -18.99
N TYR A 825 -1.62 26.47 -19.36
CA TYR A 825 -1.84 27.67 -18.58
C TYR A 825 -3.19 28.27 -18.98
N LEU A 826 -4.06 28.41 -17.99
CA LEU A 826 -5.36 29.05 -18.11
C LEU A 826 -5.31 30.38 -17.36
N ARG A 827 -5.53 31.49 -18.07
CA ARG A 827 -5.67 32.81 -17.44
C ARG A 827 -7.11 33.26 -17.46
N LEU A 828 -7.64 33.55 -16.28
CA LEU A 828 -9.02 33.94 -16.08
C LEU A 828 -9.08 35.32 -15.42
N ASN A 829 -9.83 36.26 -16.01
CA ASN A 829 -10.29 37.43 -15.28
C ASN A 829 -11.52 37.03 -14.46
N LEU A 830 -11.37 37.02 -13.13
CA LEU A 830 -12.42 36.62 -12.20
C LEU A 830 -13.20 37.82 -11.65
N GLY A 831 -12.79 39.06 -11.95
CA GLY A 831 -13.46 40.28 -11.48
C GLY A 831 -13.41 40.49 -9.96
N GLN A 832 -12.50 39.79 -9.26
CA GLN A 832 -12.36 39.85 -7.79
C GLN A 832 -10.90 40.00 -7.39
N PRO A 833 -10.61 40.68 -6.26
CA PRO A 833 -9.23 41.01 -5.87
C PRO A 833 -8.44 39.82 -5.34
N SER A 834 -9.10 38.73 -4.95
CA SER A 834 -8.44 37.55 -4.37
C SER A 834 -9.25 36.28 -4.58
N VAL A 835 -8.59 35.13 -4.54
CA VAL A 835 -9.21 33.78 -4.53
C VAL A 835 -8.48 32.85 -3.57
N THR A 836 -9.15 31.79 -3.14
CA THR A 836 -8.46 30.64 -2.55
C THR A 836 -8.20 29.62 -3.65
N VAL A 837 -6.92 29.42 -3.98
CA VAL A 837 -6.48 28.34 -4.86
C VAL A 837 -6.28 27.09 -4.01
N GLU A 838 -6.97 26.02 -4.37
CA GLU A 838 -6.76 24.70 -3.79
C GLU A 838 -6.18 23.77 -4.87
N ASN A 839 -5.04 23.16 -4.56
CA ASN A 839 -4.35 22.25 -5.47
C ASN A 839 -5.03 20.86 -5.47
N GLY A 840 -4.57 19.95 -6.34
CA GLY A 840 -5.10 18.58 -6.40
C GLY A 840 -5.08 17.86 -5.05
N TYR A 841 -4.03 18.08 -4.25
CA TYR A 841 -3.82 17.47 -2.93
C TYR A 841 -4.54 18.19 -1.78
N LEU A 842 -5.55 19.01 -2.09
CA LEU A 842 -6.38 19.74 -1.12
C LEU A 842 -5.65 20.82 -0.31
N GLY A 843 -4.42 21.17 -0.71
CA GLY A 843 -3.67 22.28 -0.13
C GLY A 843 -4.27 23.62 -0.58
N LYS A 844 -4.68 24.45 0.38
CA LYS A 844 -5.35 25.75 0.15
C LYS A 844 -4.38 26.91 0.36
N LYS A 845 -4.39 27.89 -0.55
CA LYS A 845 -3.65 29.15 -0.43
C LYS A 845 -4.50 30.32 -0.91
N ASN A 846 -4.54 31.41 -0.13
CA ASN A 846 -5.14 32.66 -0.60
C ASN A 846 -4.17 33.40 -1.51
N VAL A 847 -4.65 33.85 -2.66
CA VAL A 847 -3.87 34.52 -3.69
C VAL A 847 -4.56 35.83 -4.04
N GLU A 848 -3.81 36.94 -3.92
CA GLU A 848 -4.21 38.25 -4.40
C GLU A 848 -4.05 38.32 -5.92
N LEU A 849 -5.05 38.87 -6.61
CA LEU A 849 -5.15 38.93 -8.07
C LEU A 849 -4.93 40.36 -8.55
N ALA A 850 -3.82 40.59 -9.25
CA ALA A 850 -3.55 41.87 -9.90
C ALA A 850 -4.57 42.09 -11.04
N GLY A 851 -5.38 43.15 -10.95
CA GLY A 851 -6.42 43.44 -11.95
C GLY A 851 -7.55 42.40 -12.02
N GLY A 852 -7.62 41.47 -11.06
CA GLY A 852 -8.59 40.38 -11.04
C GLY A 852 -8.22 39.13 -11.85
N TYR A 853 -6.99 39.04 -12.37
CA TYR A 853 -6.53 37.91 -13.17
C TYR A 853 -5.89 36.80 -12.33
N ALA A 854 -6.32 35.56 -12.55
CA ALA A 854 -5.71 34.35 -12.03
C ALA A 854 -5.03 33.56 -13.15
N ASP A 855 -3.75 33.23 -12.98
CA ASP A 855 -2.98 32.36 -13.86
C ASP A 855 -2.87 30.96 -13.23
N LEU A 856 -3.42 29.95 -13.90
CA LEU A 856 -3.49 28.58 -13.39
C LEU A 856 -2.76 27.63 -14.32
N LEU A 857 -1.82 26.86 -13.79
CA LEU A 857 -1.37 25.65 -14.47
C LEU A 857 -2.41 24.56 -14.27
N VAL A 858 -3.20 24.30 -15.31
CA VAL A 858 -4.20 23.24 -15.34
C VAL A 858 -3.55 21.98 -15.88
N THR A 859 -3.62 20.91 -15.10
CA THR A 859 -3.21 19.57 -15.51
C THR A 859 -4.42 18.65 -15.46
N TYR A 860 -4.19 17.36 -15.64
CA TYR A 860 -5.25 16.37 -15.46
C TYR A 860 -5.74 16.27 -14.00
N ASN A 861 -4.89 16.70 -13.06
CA ASN A 861 -5.30 16.88 -11.68
C ASN A 861 -6.01 18.23 -11.57
N PRO A 862 -7.29 18.26 -11.14
CA PRO A 862 -8.05 19.48 -11.08
C PRO A 862 -7.42 20.49 -10.11
N VAL A 863 -7.36 21.74 -10.56
CA VAL A 863 -7.11 22.91 -9.70
C VAL A 863 -8.45 23.53 -9.37
N TYR A 864 -8.62 23.92 -8.11
CA TYR A 864 -9.86 24.46 -7.58
C TYR A 864 -9.68 25.95 -7.25
N LEU A 865 -10.57 26.79 -7.75
CA LEU A 865 -10.68 28.19 -7.34
C LEU A 865 -11.94 28.39 -6.51
N ARG A 866 -11.76 28.61 -5.22
CA ARG A 866 -12.86 28.72 -4.25
C ARG A 866 -13.23 30.17 -3.98
N GLY A 867 -14.50 30.40 -3.68
CA GLY A 867 -15.03 31.72 -3.38
C GLY A 867 -15.12 32.61 -4.62
N THR A 868 -15.40 32.01 -5.77
CA THR A 868 -15.44 32.69 -7.07
C THR A 868 -16.87 32.96 -7.55
N GLY A 869 -17.03 34.00 -8.38
CA GLY A 869 -18.31 34.34 -9.04
C GLY A 869 -18.67 33.41 -10.22
N GLU A 870 -19.89 33.55 -10.76
CA GLU A 870 -20.40 32.73 -11.87
C GLU A 870 -19.84 33.09 -13.25
N LYS A 871 -19.16 34.23 -13.36
CA LYS A 871 -18.70 34.80 -14.62
C LYS A 871 -17.19 35.00 -14.56
N PHE A 872 -16.52 34.59 -15.62
CA PHE A 872 -15.12 34.91 -15.87
C PHE A 872 -14.95 35.24 -17.35
N VAL A 873 -13.83 35.87 -17.69
CA VAL A 873 -13.38 36.06 -19.07
C VAL A 873 -12.04 35.33 -19.24
N GLU A 874 -11.93 34.46 -20.24
CA GLU A 874 -10.67 33.81 -20.59
C GLU A 874 -9.77 34.81 -21.32
N SER A 875 -8.59 35.06 -20.78
CA SER A 875 -7.68 36.08 -21.30
C SER A 875 -6.94 35.58 -22.54
N GLN A 876 -6.99 36.36 -23.63
CA GLN A 876 -6.23 36.12 -24.87
C GLN A 876 -4.80 36.69 -24.81
N SER A 877 -4.43 37.34 -23.70
CA SER A 877 -3.11 37.94 -23.53
C SER A 877 -2.04 36.94 -23.09
N GLY A 878 -0.88 37.01 -23.76
CA GLY A 878 0.31 36.20 -23.45
C GLY A 878 0.28 34.79 -24.06
N ILE A 879 -0.43 34.54 -25.15
CA ILE A 879 -0.45 33.20 -25.77
C ILE A 879 0.85 32.97 -26.54
N ILE A 880 1.64 31.97 -26.13
CA ILE A 880 2.85 31.54 -26.84
C ILE A 880 2.51 30.38 -27.79
N LYS A 881 2.75 30.58 -29.09
CA LYS A 881 2.65 29.55 -30.13
C LYS A 881 4.06 29.15 -30.58
N VAL A 882 4.42 27.90 -30.34
CA VAL A 882 5.67 27.27 -30.78
C VAL A 882 5.32 25.93 -31.45
N PRO A 883 6.03 25.52 -32.53
CA PRO A 883 5.85 24.18 -33.08
C PRO A 883 6.09 23.11 -32.01
N PRO A 884 5.21 22.11 -31.89
CA PRO A 884 5.30 21.09 -30.84
C PRO A 884 6.56 20.22 -30.96
N PHE A 885 7.13 20.12 -32.16
CA PHE A 885 8.41 19.47 -32.43
C PHE A 885 9.26 20.28 -33.41
N ASN A 886 10.56 20.25 -33.19
CA ASN A 886 11.55 20.96 -33.98
C ASN A 886 12.73 20.05 -34.30
N ILE A 887 13.29 20.21 -35.50
CA ILE A 887 14.51 19.51 -35.89
C ILE A 887 15.70 20.17 -35.19
N ALA A 888 16.61 19.34 -34.66
CA ALA A 888 17.85 19.80 -34.05
C ALA A 888 18.59 20.81 -34.95
N GLU A 889 19.24 21.80 -34.33
CA GLU A 889 20.04 22.84 -35.02
C GLU A 889 19.26 23.80 -35.94
N LYS A 890 17.95 23.59 -36.20
CA LYS A 890 17.15 24.54 -36.98
C LYS A 890 16.57 25.65 -36.10
N PRO A 891 16.52 26.91 -36.60
CA PRO A 891 15.79 27.98 -35.93
C PRO A 891 14.31 27.64 -35.77
N ILE A 892 13.74 27.97 -34.61
CA ILE A 892 12.36 27.66 -34.26
C ILE A 892 11.56 28.96 -34.26
N PRO A 893 10.55 29.10 -35.14
CA PRO A 893 9.67 30.25 -35.12
C PRO A 893 8.72 30.17 -33.91
N VAL A 894 8.55 31.30 -33.22
CA VAL A 894 7.62 31.43 -32.10
C VAL A 894 6.80 32.70 -32.31
N THR A 895 5.50 32.64 -32.04
CA THR A 895 4.63 33.82 -32.04
C THR A 895 4.03 34.00 -30.65
N VAL A 896 4.12 35.20 -30.11
CA VAL A 896 3.50 35.55 -28.82
C VAL A 896 2.44 36.62 -29.05
N SER A 897 1.20 36.33 -28.70
CA SER A 897 0.06 37.24 -28.86
C SER A 897 -0.30 37.89 -27.52
N PHE A 898 -0.45 39.21 -27.50
CA PHE A 898 -0.91 40.01 -26.36
C PHE A 898 -2.16 40.80 -26.72
N VAL A 899 -3.11 40.87 -25.80
CA VAL A 899 -4.31 41.70 -25.92
C VAL A 899 -4.40 42.56 -24.67
N ASN A 900 -4.63 43.87 -24.83
CA ASN A 900 -5.00 44.73 -23.71
C ASN A 900 -6.51 44.67 -23.52
N GLU A 901 -6.94 43.86 -22.56
CA GLU A 901 -8.35 43.65 -22.22
C GLU A 901 -8.92 44.74 -21.29
N GLY A 902 -8.07 45.68 -20.85
CA GLY A 902 -8.46 46.84 -20.05
C GLY A 902 -9.10 47.96 -20.87
N ALA A 903 -9.76 48.90 -20.18
CA ALA A 903 -10.47 50.02 -20.81
C ALA A 903 -9.56 51.18 -21.27
N ALA A 904 -8.27 51.17 -20.92
CA ALA A 904 -7.31 52.22 -21.23
C ALA A 904 -6.01 51.62 -21.82
N PRO A 905 -5.24 52.38 -22.62
CA PRO A 905 -3.93 51.94 -23.11
C PRO A 905 -3.01 51.47 -21.97
N ALA A 906 -2.21 50.44 -22.25
CA ALA A 906 -1.31 49.84 -21.26
C ALA A 906 0.05 49.50 -21.87
N SER A 907 1.10 49.75 -21.08
CA SER A 907 2.48 49.44 -21.45
C SER A 907 2.77 47.96 -21.26
N LEU A 908 3.09 47.27 -22.36
CA LEU A 908 3.65 45.93 -22.37
C LEU A 908 5.16 46.00 -22.21
N LYS A 909 5.71 45.23 -21.27
CA LYS A 909 7.12 44.86 -21.20
C LYS A 909 7.21 43.35 -21.07
N ALA A 910 7.93 42.67 -21.95
CA ALA A 910 8.08 41.22 -21.93
C ALA A 910 9.55 40.84 -22.04
N VAL A 911 9.98 39.85 -21.26
CA VAL A 911 11.31 39.24 -21.31
C VAL A 911 11.12 37.76 -21.62
N PHE A 912 11.91 37.27 -22.57
CA PHE A 912 11.87 35.88 -23.03
C PHE A 912 13.14 35.16 -22.59
N SER A 913 12.98 34.01 -21.96
CA SER A 913 14.08 33.20 -21.42
C SER A 913 13.90 31.76 -21.88
N PRO A 914 14.72 31.27 -22.83
CA PRO A 914 14.68 29.90 -23.27
C PRO A 914 15.55 29.00 -22.37
N THR A 915 15.40 27.69 -22.52
CA THR A 915 16.31 26.69 -21.94
C THR A 915 17.73 26.87 -22.47
N ALA A 916 18.72 26.52 -21.65
CA ALA A 916 20.12 26.46 -22.06
C ALA A 916 20.27 25.65 -23.37
N GLY A 917 21.13 26.13 -24.27
CA GLY A 917 21.28 25.60 -25.63
C GLY A 917 20.49 26.36 -26.70
N PHE A 918 19.67 27.34 -26.30
CA PHE A 918 18.94 28.23 -27.20
C PHE A 918 19.17 29.70 -26.84
N ALA A 919 19.33 30.54 -27.86
CA ALA A 919 19.17 31.99 -27.76
C ALA A 919 17.80 32.39 -28.32
N VAL A 920 17.18 33.43 -27.76
CA VAL A 920 15.90 33.97 -28.27
C VAL A 920 16.12 35.35 -28.86
N GLU A 921 15.53 35.60 -30.02
CA GLU A 921 15.61 36.90 -30.70
C GLU A 921 14.22 37.38 -31.14
N PRO A 922 13.78 38.59 -30.73
CA PRO A 922 14.41 39.44 -29.71
C PRO A 922 14.29 38.85 -28.28
N PRO A 923 15.22 39.15 -27.35
CA PRO A 923 15.17 38.65 -25.98
C PRO A 923 14.14 39.37 -25.09
N SER A 924 13.65 40.52 -25.53
CA SER A 924 12.60 41.28 -24.87
C SER A 924 11.79 42.07 -25.88
N ALA A 925 10.62 42.54 -25.47
CA ALA A 925 9.77 43.41 -26.25
C ALA A 925 9.09 44.44 -25.34
N GLU A 926 8.99 45.69 -25.81
CA GLU A 926 8.23 46.75 -25.14
C GLU A 926 7.30 47.42 -26.14
N LYS A 927 6.03 47.66 -25.75
CA LYS A 927 5.05 48.32 -26.62
C LYS A 927 3.85 48.88 -25.86
N GLU A 928 3.30 50.01 -26.29
CA GLU A 928 1.97 50.46 -25.86
C GLU A 928 0.85 49.73 -26.62
N LEU A 929 -0.08 49.15 -25.89
CA LEU A 929 -1.23 48.42 -26.45
C LEU A 929 -2.53 49.20 -26.22
N ALA A 930 -3.23 49.53 -27.31
CA ALA A 930 -4.58 50.07 -27.23
C ALA A 930 -5.60 49.00 -26.76
N PRO A 931 -6.68 49.40 -26.06
CA PRO A 931 -7.75 48.50 -25.65
C PRO A 931 -8.30 47.63 -26.79
N GLY A 932 -8.46 46.34 -26.55
CA GLY A 932 -9.07 45.36 -27.46
C GLY A 932 -8.25 44.99 -28.69
N VAL A 933 -7.04 45.53 -28.86
CA VAL A 933 -6.19 45.23 -30.02
C VAL A 933 -5.24 44.09 -29.70
N THR A 934 -5.26 43.04 -30.53
CA THR A 934 -4.26 41.98 -30.49
C THR A 934 -2.94 42.44 -31.12
N HIS A 935 -1.86 42.29 -30.38
CA HIS A 935 -0.50 42.51 -30.85
C HIS A 935 0.28 41.21 -30.84
N GLU A 936 0.87 40.84 -31.98
CA GLU A 936 1.75 39.68 -32.08
C GLU A 936 3.23 40.09 -32.12
N ILE A 937 4.04 39.35 -31.39
CA ILE A 937 5.50 39.45 -31.36
C ILE A 937 6.03 38.14 -31.95
N SER A 938 6.76 38.26 -33.07
CA SER A 938 7.47 37.13 -33.66
C SER A 938 8.85 37.01 -33.02
N LEU A 939 9.15 35.84 -32.48
CA LEU A 939 10.44 35.48 -31.92
C LEU A 939 11.04 34.33 -32.72
N THR A 940 12.36 34.19 -32.67
CA THR A 940 13.09 33.03 -33.18
C THR A 940 13.95 32.45 -32.07
N LEU A 941 13.79 31.16 -31.77
CA LEU A 941 14.76 30.43 -30.95
C LEU A 941 15.86 29.89 -31.85
N LYS A 942 17.10 30.31 -31.59
CA LYS A 942 18.29 29.87 -32.31
C LYS A 942 19.05 28.86 -31.46
N PRO A 943 19.11 27.59 -31.87
CA PRO A 943 19.95 26.60 -31.18
C PRO A 943 21.43 26.93 -31.36
N ASP A 944 22.23 26.68 -30.33
CA ASP A 944 23.70 26.86 -30.37
C ASP A 944 24.48 25.58 -30.74
N GLY A 945 23.77 24.49 -31.03
CA GLY A 945 24.32 23.18 -31.40
C GLY A 945 24.60 22.24 -30.21
N SER A 946 24.52 22.72 -28.96
CA SER A 946 24.65 21.87 -27.77
C SER A 946 23.38 21.04 -27.50
N PHE A 947 22.21 21.55 -27.93
CA PHE A 947 20.92 20.90 -27.74
C PHE A 947 20.54 20.02 -28.94
N ARG A 948 20.83 18.72 -28.87
CA ARG A 948 20.61 17.76 -29.97
C ARG A 948 19.23 17.10 -29.92
N ARG A 949 18.80 16.67 -28.73
CA ARG A 949 17.55 15.95 -28.50
C ARG A 949 17.05 16.29 -27.09
N GLY A 950 15.74 16.40 -26.90
CA GLY A 950 15.15 16.65 -25.58
C GLY A 950 13.91 17.52 -25.64
N THR A 951 13.49 18.04 -24.48
CA THR A 951 12.40 19.01 -24.39
C THR A 951 12.98 20.40 -24.09
N GLY A 952 12.70 21.36 -24.96
CA GLY A 952 13.02 22.78 -24.74
C GLY A 952 11.85 23.52 -24.11
N MET A 953 12.15 24.55 -23.34
CA MET A 953 11.16 25.46 -22.75
C MET A 953 11.49 26.90 -23.14
N LEU A 954 10.44 27.68 -23.40
CA LEU A 954 10.50 29.14 -23.48
C LEU A 954 9.63 29.72 -22.37
N ARG A 955 10.24 30.46 -21.46
CA ARG A 955 9.55 31.24 -20.44
C ARG A 955 9.42 32.69 -20.88
N MET A 956 8.29 33.29 -20.54
CA MET A 956 7.99 34.70 -20.73
C MET A 956 7.59 35.31 -19.39
N ASP A 957 8.30 36.35 -18.99
CA ASP A 957 7.95 37.23 -17.88
C ASP A 957 7.55 38.59 -18.45
N ALA A 958 6.29 38.97 -18.32
CA ALA A 958 5.77 40.21 -18.87
C ALA A 958 4.95 41.01 -17.85
N SER A 959 4.84 42.31 -18.09
CA SER A 959 3.91 43.22 -17.42
C SER A 959 3.09 43.97 -18.44
N LEU A 960 1.76 43.99 -18.28
CA LEU A 960 0.85 44.81 -19.06
C LEU A 960 0.20 45.83 -18.12
N GLY A 961 0.74 47.06 -18.11
CA GLY A 961 0.44 48.03 -17.06
C GLY A 961 0.89 47.51 -15.68
N ASN A 962 -0.03 47.39 -14.74
CA ASN A 962 0.22 46.84 -13.40
C ASN A 962 0.03 45.32 -13.31
N GLU A 963 -0.46 44.69 -14.38
CA GLU A 963 -0.70 43.25 -14.41
C GLU A 963 0.58 42.51 -14.74
N LYS A 964 0.93 41.52 -13.93
CA LYS A 964 2.01 40.59 -14.28
C LYS A 964 1.43 39.44 -15.12
N ILE A 965 2.18 39.03 -16.13
CA ILE A 965 1.84 37.92 -17.02
C ILE A 965 3.05 37.01 -17.09
N ARG A 966 2.92 35.77 -16.64
CA ARG A 966 3.95 34.75 -16.80
C ARG A 966 3.42 33.57 -17.59
N ARG A 967 4.23 33.09 -18.53
CA ARG A 967 3.89 32.00 -19.43
C ARG A 967 5.10 31.13 -19.69
N THR A 968 4.86 29.84 -19.86
CA THR A 968 5.87 28.92 -20.39
C THR A 968 5.29 28.12 -21.55
N ALA A 969 6.06 27.96 -22.61
CA ALA A 969 5.77 27.03 -23.69
C ALA A 969 6.86 25.95 -23.72
N VAL A 970 6.42 24.71 -23.89
CA VAL A 970 7.29 23.53 -23.95
C VAL A 970 7.21 22.96 -25.36
N PHE A 971 8.35 22.58 -25.93
CA PHE A 971 8.48 22.01 -27.27
C PHE A 971 9.49 20.86 -27.27
N SER A 972 9.36 19.91 -28.20
CA SER A 972 10.31 18.83 -28.35
C SER A 972 11.33 19.14 -29.46
N VAL A 973 12.55 18.65 -29.29
CA VAL A 973 13.64 18.79 -30.27
C VAL A 973 14.23 17.41 -30.51
N GLY A 974 14.44 17.06 -31.79
CA GLY A 974 15.07 15.80 -32.15
C GLY A 974 15.67 15.78 -33.55
N GLU A 975 16.34 14.69 -33.89
CA GLU A 975 16.91 14.46 -35.22
C GLU A 975 15.81 13.88 -36.12
N GLY A 976 15.58 14.45 -37.31
CA GLY A 976 14.37 14.20 -38.10
C GLY A 976 14.59 14.30 -39.62
N ASP A 977 15.52 13.52 -40.16
CA ASP A 977 15.93 13.64 -41.56
C ASP A 977 15.12 12.73 -42.52
N LYS A 978 14.38 11.75 -41.99
CA LYS A 978 13.59 10.77 -42.78
C LYS A 978 12.13 11.18 -42.91
N LYS A 979 11.57 11.05 -44.12
CA LYS A 979 10.21 11.48 -44.46
C LYS A 979 9.35 10.30 -44.93
N ILE A 980 8.10 10.24 -44.48
CA ILE A 980 7.06 9.34 -44.99
C ILE A 980 6.22 10.13 -46.00
N PRO A 981 6.23 9.77 -47.29
CA PRO A 981 5.47 10.49 -48.31
C PRO A 981 3.96 10.29 -48.16
N ARG A 982 3.19 11.27 -48.60
CA ARG A 982 1.75 11.15 -48.73
C ARG A 982 1.39 10.19 -49.87
N LEU A 983 0.45 9.29 -49.63
CA LEU A 983 0.05 8.27 -50.59
C LEU A 983 -0.90 8.87 -51.65
N ALA A 984 -0.48 8.88 -52.92
CA ALA A 984 -1.22 9.48 -54.03
C ALA A 984 -2.42 8.64 -54.56
N GLY A 985 -2.52 7.35 -54.18
CA GLY A 985 -3.55 6.41 -54.64
C GLY A 985 -4.12 5.54 -53.52
N GLU A 986 -4.86 4.48 -53.84
CA GLU A 986 -5.27 3.46 -52.86
C GLU A 986 -4.28 2.30 -52.84
N VAL A 987 -4.01 1.77 -51.65
CA VAL A 987 -3.21 0.56 -51.43
C VAL A 987 -4.13 -0.48 -50.82
N ARG A 988 -4.16 -1.66 -51.43
CA ARG A 988 -4.85 -2.85 -50.91
C ARG A 988 -3.91 -3.54 -49.94
N ILE A 989 -4.47 -3.99 -48.82
CA ILE A 989 -3.71 -4.79 -47.85
C ILE A 989 -3.92 -6.25 -48.21
N ASP A 990 -3.15 -6.75 -49.17
CA ASP A 990 -3.27 -8.10 -49.74
C ASP A 990 -1.94 -8.90 -49.77
N GLY A 991 -0.87 -8.31 -49.25
CA GLY A 991 0.47 -8.88 -49.17
C GLY A 991 1.31 -8.63 -50.41
N GLN A 992 0.85 -7.80 -51.36
CA GLN A 992 1.55 -7.50 -52.62
C GLN A 992 1.96 -6.02 -52.67
N LEU A 993 2.92 -5.67 -53.55
CA LEU A 993 3.45 -4.31 -53.65
C LEU A 993 3.17 -3.66 -55.02
N ASP A 994 2.29 -4.28 -55.82
CA ASP A 994 2.01 -3.84 -57.19
C ASP A 994 1.34 -2.47 -57.24
N ASP A 995 0.54 -2.14 -56.22
CA ASP A 995 -0.26 -0.92 -56.06
C ASP A 995 0.40 0.19 -55.20
N TRP A 996 1.58 -0.05 -54.62
CA TRP A 996 2.35 0.97 -53.89
C TRP A 996 2.99 2.04 -54.80
N GLY A 997 2.95 1.83 -56.12
CA GLY A 997 3.43 2.79 -57.13
C GLY A 997 4.90 3.19 -56.96
N ALA A 998 5.20 4.48 -57.18
CA ALA A 998 6.56 5.04 -57.07
C ALA A 998 7.15 4.93 -55.65
N THR A 999 6.31 4.78 -54.62
CA THR A 999 6.72 4.62 -53.20
C THR A 999 7.57 3.37 -52.95
N VAL A 1000 7.47 2.36 -53.82
CA VAL A 1000 8.27 1.13 -53.74
C VAL A 1000 9.14 0.94 -54.99
N LYS A 1001 8.61 1.23 -56.19
CA LYS A 1001 9.31 0.97 -57.46
C LYS A 1001 10.50 1.91 -57.71
N ASP A 1002 10.42 3.17 -57.26
CA ASP A 1002 11.41 4.21 -57.54
C ASP A 1002 12.01 4.86 -56.27
N ALA A 1003 11.57 4.44 -55.07
CA ALA A 1003 11.95 5.07 -53.81
C ALA A 1003 13.04 4.30 -53.04
N ILE A 1004 13.89 5.05 -52.33
CA ILE A 1004 14.80 4.53 -51.30
C ILE A 1004 13.92 4.07 -50.12
N PRO A 1005 14.11 2.84 -49.59
CA PRO A 1005 13.37 2.37 -48.41
C PRO A 1005 13.49 3.36 -47.26
N LEU A 1006 12.42 3.50 -46.47
CA LEU A 1006 12.47 4.26 -45.23
C LEU A 1006 13.57 3.72 -44.31
N ALA A 1007 13.76 2.40 -44.30
CA ALA A 1007 14.84 1.73 -43.59
C ALA A 1007 15.21 0.38 -44.22
N THR A 1008 16.41 -0.10 -43.87
CA THR A 1008 16.91 -1.43 -44.21
C THR A 1008 17.46 -2.09 -42.94
N ILE A 1009 17.16 -3.37 -42.75
CA ILE A 1009 17.74 -4.25 -41.73
C ILE A 1009 18.62 -5.26 -42.47
N ASN A 1010 19.94 -5.08 -42.43
CA ASN A 1010 20.91 -5.88 -43.19
C ASN A 1010 22.34 -5.86 -42.62
N ASP A 1011 22.53 -5.33 -41.40
CA ASP A 1011 23.86 -5.18 -40.78
C ASP A 1011 23.95 -5.93 -39.43
N ALA A 1012 25.15 -6.44 -39.12
CA ALA A 1012 25.40 -7.17 -37.88
C ALA A 1012 25.15 -6.33 -36.61
N GLY A 1013 25.32 -5.01 -36.68
CA GLY A 1013 25.01 -4.08 -35.60
C GLY A 1013 23.51 -3.93 -35.30
N GLN A 1014 22.64 -4.48 -36.15
CA GLN A 1014 21.19 -4.52 -35.96
C GLN A 1014 20.71 -5.81 -35.28
N TYR A 1015 21.63 -6.74 -34.99
CA TYR A 1015 21.34 -7.96 -34.24
C TYR A 1015 21.15 -7.66 -32.75
N LEU A 1016 19.98 -8.01 -32.20
CA LEU A 1016 19.61 -7.66 -30.83
C LEU A 1016 19.75 -8.85 -29.89
N SER A 1017 19.22 -10.00 -30.24
CA SER A 1017 19.19 -11.17 -29.35
C SER A 1017 19.12 -12.50 -30.09
N GLY A 1018 19.61 -13.54 -29.44
CA GLY A 1018 19.76 -14.90 -29.99
C GLY A 1018 21.22 -15.37 -29.86
N PRO A 1019 21.58 -16.58 -30.34
CA PRO A 1019 22.97 -17.04 -30.34
C PRO A 1019 23.87 -16.10 -31.19
N LYS A 1020 25.07 -15.75 -30.72
CA LYS A 1020 25.91 -14.69 -31.34
C LYS A 1020 26.34 -14.98 -32.79
N ASP A 1021 26.37 -16.25 -33.19
CA ASP A 1021 26.77 -16.69 -34.53
C ASP A 1021 25.56 -17.19 -35.37
N ALA A 1022 24.33 -16.92 -34.91
CA ALA A 1022 23.13 -17.46 -35.54
C ALA A 1022 22.74 -16.74 -36.84
N TRP A 1023 23.00 -15.43 -36.95
CA TRP A 1023 22.67 -14.68 -38.15
C TRP A 1023 23.75 -14.88 -39.23
N LYS A 1024 23.40 -15.53 -40.34
CA LYS A 1024 24.36 -15.91 -41.40
C LYS A 1024 24.46 -14.90 -42.54
N GLY A 1025 23.94 -13.71 -42.34
CA GLY A 1025 23.94 -12.61 -43.30
C GLY A 1025 22.55 -12.36 -43.90
N THR A 1026 22.49 -11.53 -44.93
CA THR A 1026 21.23 -10.97 -45.43
C THR A 1026 20.27 -12.00 -46.04
N ASP A 1027 20.78 -13.18 -46.40
CA ASP A 1027 19.97 -14.26 -46.96
C ASP A 1027 19.26 -15.07 -45.88
N ASP A 1028 19.77 -15.06 -44.63
CA ASP A 1028 19.21 -15.74 -43.46
C ASP A 1028 18.10 -14.90 -42.81
N SER A 1029 18.33 -13.60 -42.59
CA SER A 1029 17.22 -12.69 -42.20
C SER A 1029 17.56 -11.24 -42.50
N SER A 1030 16.80 -10.59 -43.39
CA SER A 1030 16.92 -9.15 -43.66
C SER A 1030 15.59 -8.55 -44.10
N ALA A 1031 15.46 -7.23 -44.01
CA ALA A 1031 14.25 -6.58 -44.49
C ALA A 1031 14.45 -5.17 -45.05
N ARG A 1032 13.54 -4.78 -45.95
CA ARG A 1032 13.37 -3.40 -46.43
C ARG A 1032 12.00 -2.89 -46.02
N LEU A 1033 11.99 -1.70 -45.41
CA LEU A 1033 10.79 -1.04 -44.89
C LEU A 1033 10.37 0.12 -45.81
N TYR A 1034 9.11 0.12 -46.20
CA TYR A 1034 8.45 1.17 -46.96
C TYR A 1034 7.27 1.70 -46.16
N ALA A 1035 6.97 3.00 -46.31
CA ALA A 1035 5.90 3.65 -45.60
C ALA A 1035 5.24 4.73 -46.47
N ALA A 1036 3.94 4.89 -46.30
CA ALA A 1036 3.15 5.97 -46.89
C ALA A 1036 2.02 6.36 -45.93
N TRP A 1037 1.45 7.56 -46.07
CA TRP A 1037 0.36 7.98 -45.18
C TRP A 1037 -0.75 8.74 -45.91
N LYS A 1038 -1.95 8.71 -45.30
CA LYS A 1038 -3.10 9.58 -45.58
C LYS A 1038 -3.62 10.13 -44.25
N ALA A 1039 -4.51 11.12 -44.31
CA ALA A 1039 -5.09 11.73 -43.10
C ALA A 1039 -5.81 10.73 -42.18
N ASP A 1040 -6.24 9.59 -42.72
CA ASP A 1040 -7.02 8.56 -42.04
C ASP A 1040 -6.24 7.26 -41.74
N ALA A 1041 -5.08 7.03 -42.35
CA ALA A 1041 -4.30 5.79 -42.16
C ALA A 1041 -2.79 5.96 -42.43
N LEU A 1042 -1.98 5.21 -41.68
CA LEU A 1042 -0.55 4.98 -41.97
C LEU A 1042 -0.40 3.59 -42.58
N TYR A 1043 0.29 3.51 -43.72
CA TYR A 1043 0.53 2.29 -44.47
C TYR A 1043 2.01 1.91 -44.34
N LEU A 1044 2.30 0.65 -44.01
CA LEU A 1044 3.67 0.12 -43.94
C LEU A 1044 3.75 -1.18 -44.72
N ALA A 1045 4.85 -1.34 -45.46
CA ALA A 1045 5.21 -2.57 -46.16
C ALA A 1045 6.61 -3.00 -45.75
N VAL A 1046 6.76 -4.26 -45.37
CA VAL A 1046 8.05 -4.86 -44.98
C VAL A 1046 8.31 -6.05 -45.89
N VAL A 1047 9.37 -5.95 -46.68
CA VAL A 1047 9.84 -7.02 -47.56
C VAL A 1047 10.94 -7.76 -46.82
N VAL A 1048 10.64 -8.99 -46.39
CA VAL A 1048 11.56 -9.84 -45.64
C VAL A 1048 12.21 -10.85 -46.57
N LYS A 1049 13.53 -10.95 -46.49
CA LYS A 1049 14.32 -12.02 -47.09
C LYS A 1049 14.77 -12.96 -45.99
N ASP A 1050 14.53 -14.24 -46.20
CA ASP A 1050 14.67 -15.29 -45.20
C ASP A 1050 14.90 -16.63 -45.93
N ASP A 1051 15.92 -17.39 -45.53
CA ASP A 1051 16.26 -18.66 -46.18
C ASP A 1051 15.31 -19.79 -45.76
N LYS A 1052 14.58 -19.61 -44.66
CA LYS A 1052 13.59 -20.58 -44.18
C LYS A 1052 12.45 -19.92 -43.40
N VAL A 1053 11.36 -19.67 -44.13
CA VAL A 1053 10.13 -19.12 -43.53
C VAL A 1053 9.34 -20.18 -42.75
N ILE A 1054 9.16 -19.93 -41.46
CA ILE A 1054 8.33 -20.67 -40.50
C ILE A 1054 7.03 -19.89 -40.24
N ALA A 1055 5.95 -20.35 -40.87
CA ALA A 1055 4.61 -19.79 -40.68
C ALA A 1055 3.99 -20.17 -39.32
N CYS A 1056 3.15 -19.30 -38.76
CA CYS A 1056 2.44 -19.57 -37.52
C CYS A 1056 1.29 -20.59 -37.72
N ALA A 1057 1.22 -21.63 -36.88
CA ALA A 1057 0.15 -22.64 -36.91
C ALA A 1057 -1.22 -22.13 -36.39
N GLY A 1058 -1.32 -20.86 -35.93
CA GLY A 1058 -2.57 -20.25 -35.48
C GLY A 1058 -3.13 -20.78 -34.17
N SER A 1059 -2.42 -21.67 -33.46
CA SER A 1059 -2.86 -22.19 -32.16
C SER A 1059 -2.83 -21.09 -31.10
N LYS A 1060 -4.01 -20.79 -30.54
CA LYS A 1060 -4.15 -19.92 -29.38
C LYS A 1060 -3.66 -20.68 -28.14
N ASN A 1061 -2.89 -20.03 -27.27
CA ASN A 1061 -2.64 -20.53 -25.93
C ASN A 1061 -3.94 -20.50 -25.09
N GLU A 1062 -3.87 -21.00 -23.86
CA GLU A 1062 -4.99 -21.05 -22.91
C GLU A 1062 -5.68 -19.71 -22.62
N TRP A 1063 -5.03 -18.59 -22.95
CA TRP A 1063 -5.54 -17.22 -22.80
C TRP A 1063 -6.20 -16.68 -24.07
N GLY A 1064 -6.33 -17.50 -25.12
CA GLY A 1064 -6.91 -17.09 -26.40
C GLY A 1064 -5.98 -16.25 -27.28
N THR A 1065 -4.70 -16.14 -26.92
CA THR A 1065 -3.67 -15.37 -27.66
C THR A 1065 -2.84 -16.28 -28.55
N VAL A 1066 -2.50 -15.83 -29.76
CA VAL A 1066 -1.73 -16.67 -30.70
C VAL A 1066 -0.26 -16.70 -30.30
N GLN A 1067 0.34 -17.91 -30.22
CA GLN A 1067 1.76 -18.08 -29.90
C GLN A 1067 2.64 -17.64 -31.09
N LEU A 1068 3.16 -16.42 -31.03
CA LEU A 1068 4.06 -15.83 -32.03
C LEU A 1068 5.55 -16.02 -31.70
N ASP A 1069 5.88 -16.78 -30.66
CA ASP A 1069 7.25 -17.03 -30.18
C ASP A 1069 7.93 -18.21 -30.90
N LYS A 1070 7.22 -18.90 -31.80
CA LYS A 1070 7.67 -20.11 -32.52
C LYS A 1070 7.55 -20.02 -34.04
N CYS A 1071 7.43 -18.82 -34.58
CA CYS A 1071 7.29 -18.56 -36.01
C CYS A 1071 7.99 -17.26 -36.36
N ASP A 1072 8.28 -17.07 -37.63
CA ASP A 1072 8.84 -15.81 -38.08
C ASP A 1072 7.77 -14.73 -38.01
N ALA A 1073 8.20 -13.51 -37.78
CA ALA A 1073 7.29 -12.39 -37.70
C ALA A 1073 8.00 -11.05 -37.88
N VAL A 1074 7.22 -10.05 -38.29
CA VAL A 1074 7.60 -8.65 -38.27
C VAL A 1074 6.88 -7.97 -37.11
N GLY A 1075 7.65 -7.40 -36.19
CA GLY A 1075 7.17 -6.47 -35.16
C GLY A 1075 7.23 -5.04 -35.69
N ILE A 1076 6.13 -4.31 -35.58
CA ILE A 1076 5.98 -2.94 -36.05
C ILE A 1076 5.49 -2.10 -34.88
N SER A 1077 6.30 -1.15 -34.45
CA SER A 1077 5.98 -0.28 -33.34
C SER A 1077 5.86 1.17 -33.81
N LEU A 1078 4.73 1.80 -33.50
CA LEU A 1078 4.37 3.17 -33.93
C LEU A 1078 4.02 4.03 -32.72
N ASP A 1079 4.74 5.14 -32.55
CA ASP A 1079 4.39 6.20 -31.62
C ASP A 1079 3.74 7.34 -32.40
N GLY A 1080 2.42 7.28 -32.50
CA GLY A 1080 1.60 8.29 -33.18
C GLY A 1080 1.07 9.37 -32.23
N ARG A 1081 1.50 9.36 -30.96
CA ARG A 1081 1.13 10.36 -29.96
C ARG A 1081 1.52 11.76 -30.45
N ALA A 1082 0.92 12.79 -29.87
CA ALA A 1082 1.31 14.17 -30.16
C ALA A 1082 2.84 14.33 -29.99
N PRO A 1083 3.50 15.19 -30.78
CA PRO A 1083 4.97 15.24 -30.79
C PRO A 1083 5.59 15.51 -29.41
N ASP A 1084 4.90 16.28 -28.58
CA ASP A 1084 5.24 16.59 -27.19
C ASP A 1084 4.99 15.42 -26.21
N MET A 1085 4.49 14.27 -26.69
CA MET A 1085 4.27 13.02 -25.96
C MET A 1085 5.21 11.88 -26.41
N GLN A 1086 5.87 12.00 -27.56
CA GLN A 1086 6.69 10.92 -28.15
C GLN A 1086 8.00 10.62 -27.41
N TRP A 1087 8.35 11.38 -26.38
CA TRP A 1087 9.51 11.15 -25.50
C TRP A 1087 9.20 10.16 -24.36
N GLN A 1088 7.92 9.80 -24.17
CA GLN A 1088 7.49 8.87 -23.13
C GLN A 1088 7.94 7.44 -23.45
N LYS A 1089 8.52 6.75 -22.46
CA LYS A 1089 9.01 5.38 -22.62
C LYS A 1089 7.86 4.36 -22.65
N ASP A 1090 6.87 4.58 -21.79
CA ASP A 1090 5.75 3.66 -21.60
C ASP A 1090 4.81 3.63 -22.81
N LEU A 1091 4.33 2.43 -23.17
CA LEU A 1091 3.24 2.24 -24.13
C LEU A 1091 1.92 2.67 -23.48
N ASN A 1092 1.31 3.73 -24.01
CA ASN A 1092 -0.03 4.20 -23.62
C ASN A 1092 -0.84 4.59 -24.86
N LEU A 1093 -2.09 5.01 -24.67
CA LEU A 1093 -3.03 5.28 -25.76
C LEU A 1093 -2.42 6.25 -26.79
N GLY A 1094 -2.29 5.80 -28.04
CA GLY A 1094 -1.61 6.52 -29.13
C GLY A 1094 -0.20 6.02 -29.47
N CYS A 1095 0.34 5.06 -28.71
CA CYS A 1095 1.59 4.36 -29.02
C CYS A 1095 1.35 2.85 -29.00
N TYR A 1096 1.74 2.17 -30.07
CA TYR A 1096 1.27 0.82 -30.36
C TYR A 1096 2.35 -0.08 -30.90
N ASP A 1097 2.17 -1.37 -30.69
CA ASP A 1097 3.01 -2.43 -31.23
C ASP A 1097 2.13 -3.51 -31.86
N ALA A 1098 2.44 -3.90 -33.09
CA ALA A 1098 1.74 -4.92 -33.84
C ALA A 1098 2.74 -5.95 -34.33
N THR A 1099 2.43 -7.23 -34.16
CA THR A 1099 3.26 -8.32 -34.68
C THR A 1099 2.46 -9.10 -35.72
N VAL A 1100 3.06 -9.26 -36.90
CA VAL A 1100 2.45 -9.94 -38.05
C VAL A 1100 3.36 -11.09 -38.49
N SER A 1101 2.80 -12.30 -38.57
CA SER A 1101 3.51 -13.51 -39.00
C SER A 1101 3.00 -13.97 -40.38
N PRO A 1102 3.87 -14.56 -41.24
CA PRO A 1102 3.44 -15.12 -42.52
C PRO A 1102 2.43 -16.26 -42.33
N ALA A 1103 1.45 -16.31 -43.24
CA ALA A 1103 0.31 -17.22 -43.17
C ALA A 1103 0.66 -18.69 -43.51
N ALA A 1104 0.08 -19.63 -42.78
CA ALA A 1104 -0.15 -20.99 -43.27
C ALA A 1104 -1.54 -21.03 -43.94
N GLU A 1105 -1.62 -21.42 -45.22
CA GLU A 1105 -2.89 -21.60 -45.96
C GLU A 1105 -3.79 -20.34 -46.11
N GLY A 1106 -3.19 -19.16 -46.25
CA GLY A 1106 -3.94 -17.93 -46.61
C GLY A 1106 -4.66 -17.23 -45.45
N LYS A 1107 -4.43 -17.64 -44.19
CA LYS A 1107 -4.86 -16.90 -42.99
C LYS A 1107 -3.63 -16.35 -42.25
N HIS A 1108 -3.42 -15.03 -42.30
CA HIS A 1108 -2.37 -14.36 -41.52
C HIS A 1108 -2.75 -14.35 -40.03
N VAL A 1109 -1.73 -14.29 -39.15
CA VAL A 1109 -1.93 -14.09 -37.73
C VAL A 1109 -1.46 -12.68 -37.36
N LEU A 1110 -2.40 -11.82 -37.00
CA LEU A 1110 -2.15 -10.53 -36.38
C LEU A 1110 -2.33 -10.68 -34.86
N SER A 1111 -1.27 -10.43 -34.08
CA SER A 1111 -1.41 -10.27 -32.63
C SER A 1111 -1.09 -8.82 -32.26
N PRO A 1112 -2.09 -8.00 -31.87
CA PRO A 1112 -1.80 -6.78 -31.16
C PRO A 1112 -1.22 -7.17 -29.79
N ASN A 1113 0.00 -6.73 -29.48
CA ASN A 1113 0.65 -7.14 -28.24
C ASN A 1113 -0.10 -6.55 -27.03
N TRP A 1114 -0.43 -7.40 -26.05
CA TRP A 1114 -1.43 -7.14 -25.03
C TRP A 1114 -0.81 -6.53 -23.76
N ARG A 1115 -0.67 -5.21 -23.72
CA ARG A 1115 -0.64 -4.48 -22.44
C ARG A 1115 -1.51 -3.23 -22.57
N THR A 1116 -2.81 -3.42 -22.36
CA THR A 1116 -3.85 -2.43 -22.05
C THR A 1116 -4.55 -1.59 -23.14
N ASN A 1117 -4.15 -1.53 -24.42
CA ASN A 1117 -4.97 -0.91 -25.48
C ASN A 1117 -4.61 -1.40 -26.90
N ALA A 1118 -5.46 -2.20 -27.54
CA ALA A 1118 -5.27 -2.61 -28.93
C ALA A 1118 -5.71 -1.50 -29.91
N VAL A 1119 -4.92 -1.23 -30.96
CA VAL A 1119 -5.34 -0.35 -32.06
C VAL A 1119 -6.57 -0.95 -32.72
N GLN A 1120 -7.63 -0.17 -32.84
CA GLN A 1120 -8.87 -0.62 -33.46
C GLN A 1120 -8.82 -0.44 -34.98
N GLY A 1121 -9.26 -1.46 -35.71
CA GLY A 1121 -9.39 -1.42 -37.17
C GLY A 1121 -8.09 -1.60 -37.95
N VAL A 1122 -7.03 -2.11 -37.33
CA VAL A 1122 -5.81 -2.49 -38.06
C VAL A 1122 -6.12 -3.58 -39.07
N SER A 1123 -5.67 -3.39 -40.30
CA SER A 1123 -5.69 -4.42 -41.35
C SER A 1123 -4.26 -4.82 -41.65
N ALA A 1124 -4.01 -6.12 -41.78
CA ALA A 1124 -2.71 -6.64 -42.17
C ALA A 1124 -2.88 -7.78 -43.19
N ALA A 1125 -1.88 -7.97 -44.04
CA ALA A 1125 -1.82 -9.08 -44.97
C ALA A 1125 -0.37 -9.52 -45.17
N THR A 1126 -0.19 -10.79 -45.54
CA THR A 1126 1.13 -11.36 -45.79
C THR A 1126 1.09 -12.26 -47.01
N ALA A 1127 2.14 -12.21 -47.83
CA ALA A 1127 2.34 -13.17 -48.93
C ALA A 1127 3.76 -13.73 -48.89
N LEU A 1128 3.90 -15.03 -49.15
CA LEU A 1128 5.22 -15.64 -49.37
C LEU A 1128 5.81 -15.10 -50.68
N SER A 1129 7.11 -14.85 -50.70
CA SER A 1129 7.86 -14.49 -51.90
C SER A 1129 8.91 -15.57 -52.21
N GLU A 1130 9.54 -15.51 -53.38
CA GLU A 1130 10.57 -16.48 -53.80
C GLU A 1130 11.77 -16.60 -52.85
N SER A 1131 11.98 -15.61 -51.97
CA SER A 1131 13.14 -15.55 -51.06
C SER A 1131 12.78 -15.16 -49.63
N GLY A 1132 11.52 -15.31 -49.22
CA GLY A 1132 11.04 -14.89 -47.91
C GLY A 1132 9.55 -14.58 -47.92
N TYR A 1133 9.16 -13.40 -47.40
CA TYR A 1133 7.75 -12.99 -47.33
C TYR A 1133 7.58 -11.46 -47.28
N ILE A 1134 6.38 -10.99 -47.62
CA ILE A 1134 5.98 -9.59 -47.58
C ILE A 1134 4.92 -9.42 -46.50
N VAL A 1135 5.03 -8.36 -45.71
CA VAL A 1135 4.02 -7.92 -44.74
C VAL A 1135 3.50 -6.54 -45.14
N GLU A 1136 2.19 -6.41 -45.27
CA GLU A 1136 1.51 -5.13 -45.39
C GLU A 1136 0.63 -4.86 -44.17
N ILE A 1137 0.60 -3.61 -43.72
CA ILE A 1137 -0.25 -3.18 -42.61
C ILE A 1137 -0.81 -1.77 -42.86
N ALA A 1138 -2.09 -1.59 -42.58
CA ALA A 1138 -2.75 -0.30 -42.48
C ALA A 1138 -3.14 -0.04 -41.02
N ILE A 1139 -2.67 1.07 -40.47
CA ILE A 1139 -2.93 1.52 -39.11
C ILE A 1139 -3.87 2.73 -39.17
N PRO A 1140 -5.14 2.61 -38.75
CA PRO A 1140 -6.09 3.72 -38.82
C PRO A 1140 -5.73 4.85 -37.85
N LEU A 1141 -5.61 6.07 -38.38
CA LEU A 1141 -5.26 7.29 -37.66
C LEU A 1141 -6.50 7.98 -37.07
N THR A 1142 -7.36 7.19 -36.42
CA THR A 1142 -8.64 7.66 -35.86
C THR A 1142 -8.47 8.33 -34.49
N GLU A 1143 -9.45 9.12 -34.05
CA GLU A 1143 -9.50 9.69 -32.70
C GLU A 1143 -9.46 8.64 -31.59
N LYS A 1144 -10.08 7.49 -31.85
CA LYS A 1144 -10.12 6.39 -30.90
C LYS A 1144 -8.74 5.77 -30.68
N ASN A 1145 -7.95 5.68 -31.74
CA ASN A 1145 -6.58 5.19 -31.67
C ASN A 1145 -5.61 6.31 -31.27
N PHE A 1146 -5.87 7.56 -31.63
CA PHE A 1146 -4.96 8.69 -31.40
C PHE A 1146 -5.76 9.94 -30.97
N PRO A 1147 -6.07 10.07 -29.67
CA PRO A 1147 -6.99 11.10 -29.14
C PRO A 1147 -6.57 12.55 -29.41
N ALA A 1148 -5.28 12.79 -29.65
CA ALA A 1148 -4.77 14.14 -29.84
C ALA A 1148 -5.27 14.82 -31.14
N LYS A 1149 -5.75 14.06 -32.15
CA LYS A 1149 -6.29 14.58 -33.43
C LYS A 1149 -5.42 15.65 -34.12
N GLN A 1150 -4.25 15.24 -34.64
CA GLN A 1150 -3.28 16.16 -35.23
C GLN A 1150 -2.55 15.58 -36.46
N TRP A 1151 -3.24 14.82 -37.31
CA TRP A 1151 -2.65 14.21 -38.50
C TRP A 1151 -2.56 15.21 -39.65
N SER A 1152 -1.35 15.68 -39.95
CA SER A 1152 -1.08 16.68 -40.96
C SER A 1152 0.32 16.50 -41.55
N GLU A 1153 0.59 17.23 -42.62
CA GLU A 1153 1.94 17.41 -43.15
C GLU A 1153 2.86 17.98 -42.06
N ASP A 1154 4.14 17.61 -42.15
CA ASP A 1154 5.24 17.89 -41.23
C ASP A 1154 5.10 17.34 -39.80
N ARG A 1155 4.11 16.47 -39.55
CA ARG A 1155 3.95 15.80 -38.26
C ARG A 1155 5.06 14.76 -38.04
N PRO A 1156 5.81 14.79 -36.93
CA PRO A 1156 6.67 13.68 -36.55
C PRO A 1156 5.85 12.51 -35.99
N VAL A 1157 6.27 11.29 -36.29
CA VAL A 1157 5.89 10.05 -35.60
C VAL A 1157 7.16 9.28 -35.28
N LYS A 1158 7.11 8.33 -34.33
CA LYS A 1158 8.22 7.40 -34.16
C LYS A 1158 7.89 6.02 -34.67
N LEU A 1159 8.86 5.40 -35.33
CA LEU A 1159 8.71 4.07 -35.89
C LEU A 1159 9.89 3.18 -35.49
N SER A 1160 9.59 1.93 -35.17
CA SER A 1160 10.59 0.87 -35.01
C SER A 1160 10.09 -0.40 -35.66
N VAL A 1161 11.02 -1.20 -36.18
CA VAL A 1161 10.70 -2.48 -36.82
C VAL A 1161 11.64 -3.54 -36.30
N LEU A 1162 11.08 -4.68 -35.90
CA LEU A 1162 11.78 -5.88 -35.45
C LEU A 1162 11.50 -7.03 -36.42
N LEU A 1163 12.53 -7.82 -36.70
CA LEU A 1163 12.41 -9.11 -37.38
C LEU A 1163 12.62 -10.20 -36.34
N PHE A 1164 11.65 -11.11 -36.23
CA PHE A 1164 11.72 -12.31 -35.44
C PHE A 1164 11.91 -13.48 -36.39
N ASP A 1165 12.96 -14.25 -36.15
CA ASP A 1165 13.36 -15.39 -36.97
C ASP A 1165 13.55 -16.60 -36.05
N SER A 1166 12.86 -17.69 -36.40
CA SER A 1166 12.62 -18.87 -35.57
C SER A 1166 13.25 -20.14 -36.15
N ASP A 1167 14.25 -20.05 -37.02
CA ASP A 1167 14.82 -21.21 -37.70
C ASP A 1167 15.24 -22.40 -36.83
N ASP A 1168 15.73 -22.10 -35.63
CA ASP A 1168 16.44 -23.02 -34.74
C ASP A 1168 15.77 -23.12 -33.35
N LEU A 1169 14.57 -23.72 -33.30
CA LEU A 1169 13.78 -23.93 -32.08
C LEU A 1169 14.17 -25.19 -31.32
N SER A 1170 15.44 -25.35 -30.94
CA SER A 1170 15.77 -26.31 -29.89
C SER A 1170 15.08 -25.91 -28.57
N PRO A 1171 14.73 -26.84 -27.67
CA PRO A 1171 13.91 -26.56 -26.48
C PRO A 1171 14.43 -25.43 -25.57
N ASP A 1172 15.72 -25.10 -25.67
CA ASP A 1172 16.40 -24.08 -24.87
C ASP A 1172 16.86 -22.84 -25.67
N ALA A 1173 16.62 -22.79 -26.99
CA ALA A 1173 17.10 -21.71 -27.86
C ALA A 1173 16.18 -20.47 -27.84
N LYS A 1174 16.81 -19.28 -27.75
CA LYS A 1174 16.12 -17.98 -27.93
C LYS A 1174 16.07 -17.63 -29.41
N ARG A 1175 14.90 -17.18 -29.90
CA ARG A 1175 14.70 -16.68 -31.27
C ARG A 1175 15.71 -15.61 -31.69
N LYS A 1176 16.11 -15.61 -32.96
CA LYS A 1176 16.94 -14.56 -33.59
C LYS A 1176 16.09 -13.29 -33.70
N VAL A 1177 16.63 -12.14 -33.27
CA VAL A 1177 15.94 -10.85 -33.39
C VAL A 1177 16.87 -9.80 -33.98
N LEU A 1178 16.47 -9.24 -35.11
CA LEU A 1178 17.10 -8.07 -35.71
C LEU A 1178 16.16 -6.86 -35.60
N GLY A 1179 16.69 -5.64 -35.60
CA GLY A 1179 15.82 -4.46 -35.55
C GLY A 1179 16.42 -3.17 -36.07
N TRP A 1180 15.54 -2.28 -36.52
CA TRP A 1180 15.86 -0.92 -36.91
C TRP A 1180 15.35 0.08 -35.87
N CYS A 1181 16.26 0.95 -35.39
CA CYS A 1181 16.01 1.98 -34.39
C CYS A 1181 15.27 1.45 -33.16
N THR A 1182 16.01 0.71 -32.33
CA THR A 1182 15.48 0.00 -31.16
C THR A 1182 15.94 0.63 -29.85
N SER A 1183 15.19 0.36 -28.78
CA SER A 1183 15.51 0.87 -27.44
C SER A 1183 16.92 0.46 -26.96
N PRO A 1184 17.66 1.31 -26.21
CA PRO A 1184 19.03 1.02 -25.74
C PRO A 1184 19.16 -0.24 -24.88
N ASN A 1185 18.06 -0.70 -24.25
CA ASN A 1185 18.03 -1.87 -23.37
C ASN A 1185 17.45 -3.12 -24.06
N GLN A 1186 17.29 -3.10 -25.39
CA GLN A 1186 16.73 -4.19 -26.19
C GLN A 1186 15.30 -4.61 -25.81
N LYS A 1187 14.58 -3.78 -25.06
CA LYS A 1187 13.18 -3.95 -24.68
C LYS A 1187 12.29 -2.98 -25.45
N ASN A 1188 12.17 -3.23 -26.75
CA ASN A 1188 11.53 -2.29 -27.66
C ASN A 1188 10.05 -2.03 -27.36
N SER A 1189 9.38 -2.95 -26.66
CA SER A 1189 8.00 -2.86 -26.20
C SER A 1189 7.81 -2.09 -24.88
N GLU A 1190 8.88 -1.55 -24.29
CA GLU A 1190 8.84 -0.84 -23.00
C GLU A 1190 9.45 0.58 -23.08
N ASP A 1191 10.09 0.95 -24.20
CA ASP A 1191 10.77 2.24 -24.36
C ASP A 1191 10.82 2.72 -25.82
N THR A 1192 10.14 3.84 -26.14
CA THR A 1192 10.15 4.45 -27.49
C THR A 1192 11.32 5.40 -27.73
N SER A 1193 12.23 5.60 -26.77
CA SER A 1193 13.34 6.57 -26.88
C SER A 1193 14.34 6.21 -27.98
N GLY A 1194 14.44 4.93 -28.33
CA GLY A 1194 15.31 4.43 -29.40
C GLY A 1194 14.67 4.39 -30.79
N TRP A 1195 13.36 4.63 -30.89
CA TRP A 1195 12.63 4.58 -32.16
C TRP A 1195 12.98 5.77 -33.07
N ALA A 1196 12.92 5.56 -34.38
CA ALA A 1196 13.26 6.59 -35.36
C ALA A 1196 12.17 7.65 -35.42
N THR A 1197 12.51 8.92 -35.21
CA THR A 1197 11.61 10.02 -35.54
C THR A 1197 11.57 10.19 -37.06
N VAL A 1198 10.37 10.09 -37.64
CA VAL A 1198 10.11 10.23 -39.07
C VAL A 1198 9.00 11.25 -39.29
N ILE A 1199 9.13 12.07 -40.34
CA ILE A 1199 8.22 13.19 -40.61
C ILE A 1199 7.21 12.80 -41.68
N LEU A 1200 5.91 12.95 -41.41
CA LEU A 1200 4.86 12.83 -42.42
C LEU A 1200 4.98 13.99 -43.41
N ALA A 1201 5.33 13.71 -44.65
CA ALA A 1201 5.53 14.73 -45.68
C ALA A 1201 4.29 14.91 -46.56
N GLY A 1202 4.17 16.07 -47.21
CA GLY A 1202 3.15 16.31 -48.24
C GLY A 1202 3.36 15.47 -49.51
N GLU A 1203 2.49 15.68 -50.50
CA GLU A 1203 2.64 15.06 -51.83
C GLU A 1203 4.00 15.45 -52.44
N ARG A 1204 4.68 14.47 -53.02
CA ARG A 1204 5.99 14.65 -53.65
C ARG A 1204 5.85 14.71 -55.16
#